data_AF-A0A498S7P5-F1
#
_entry.id   AF-A0A498S7P5-F1
#
_cell.length_a   1.000
_cell.length_b   1.000
_cell.length_c   1.000
_cell.angle_alpha   90.00
_cell.angle_beta   90.00
_cell.angle_gamma   90.00
#
_symmetry.space_group_name_H-M   'P 1'
#
loop_
_entity.id
_entity.type
_entity.pdbx_description
1 polymer ?
#
loop_
_entity_poly.entity_id
_entity_poly.type
_entity_poly.pdbx_seq_one_letter_code
_entity_poly.pdbx_strand_id
1 'polypeptide(L)'
;MPKGCVSRDIRAFPRLLNSIFHIGTSPTAPLNLPDGCICSPYPSLLLPGQSKPMFTARAILRVTSRRTHLFPHLLVLIVVPHFAVFKYMEGLICIIYFFFVNGPCGLHAGLIAAHNKLKTTNDDLTVIVDVPLEPNCSQPICLGPLSQIYCSGKLVHTTWMFGMQETCPGNMMLKSPGIILELFTNLTYPLKREQFQKFCTENFANINYLKQATLVDWTEEPENIRRLQNTSLKFTLRKFARKLNELWKVLAREFVEQVHKTPELFPILPVSNAFIVPGGSFQMYFYWDSYWINKGLLFSNMSTTVRQILENLASVVRFHGFIPNSGNVQLSRRSNPPLFTQMVADYYDATGNKTLLKEMIPWMDQEMLWWAKNRALDVKLPSGQKYQMYQYRASSTCPRPENYLIDLNNGLNGTGHPEFIWSSIASACESGFDFSTRWFAHQGIYADSKYSIRTNDIIPVDLNVFMAWNFATLTNFHEILGRSKKASEYRELHKRLRKAVDEVFWSEDYGAWFDYDLMEQKLRSGFYPSNVFPLLLGSYAARITKKVLHYLLGSGTLNFKGGIPVSLNNASHEQWDYPNGWPPLTHLFVESLRLSGDEKLVEIAEKAAWKFIRTAYNGMMKPKKGMPAACWEKYDIRYDDGRPGSGGEYPVQQGFGWTNGALLDLIYKYGISSQYTVSSAEPMNSGELSVSGKQFIFLVVILFGLLMLWLLTIFMLRLKKFSNIKDEEVQLAEAVHLLDNEW
;
A
#
# COMPACT_ATOMS: atom_id res chain seq x y z
N MET A 1 -47.66 24.11 -33.25
CA MET A 1 -47.80 25.55 -33.56
C MET A 1 -46.52 26.29 -33.13
N PRO A 2 -46.23 27.51 -33.64
CA PRO A 2 -44.83 27.88 -33.97
C PRO A 2 -44.32 29.25 -33.46
N LYS A 3 -43.06 29.56 -33.83
CA LYS A 3 -42.31 30.85 -33.74
C LYS A 3 -41.65 31.14 -32.38
N GLY A 4 -40.50 31.84 -32.31
CA GLY A 4 -39.78 32.56 -33.38
C GLY A 4 -38.27 32.77 -33.14
N CYS A 5 -37.62 33.52 -34.06
CA CYS A 5 -36.17 33.82 -34.10
C CYS A 5 -35.80 34.97 -33.10
N VAL A 6 -34.56 35.43 -32.89
CA VAL A 6 -33.52 35.97 -33.81
C VAL A 6 -32.15 35.95 -33.08
N SER A 7 -31.07 35.38 -33.66
CA SER A 7 -29.82 36.06 -34.18
C SER A 7 -29.21 37.15 -33.26
N ARG A 8 -27.89 37.26 -33.00
CA ARG A 8 -26.66 37.07 -33.82
C ARG A 8 -25.40 37.19 -32.90
N ASP A 9 -24.11 36.95 -33.26
CA ASP A 9 -23.44 36.44 -34.47
C ASP A 9 -22.02 35.84 -34.18
N ILE A 10 -21.44 35.15 -35.18
CA ILE A 10 -20.01 34.99 -35.60
C ILE A 10 -18.89 35.48 -34.64
N ARG A 11 -17.89 34.64 -34.27
CA ARG A 11 -16.72 34.21 -35.10
C ARG A 11 -15.88 33.12 -34.38
N ALA A 12 -15.06 32.24 -34.98
CA ALA A 12 -15.06 31.47 -36.24
C ALA A 12 -13.96 30.36 -36.17
N PHE A 13 -13.89 29.43 -37.14
CA PHE A 13 -12.85 28.38 -37.28
C PHE A 13 -12.76 27.95 -38.77
N PRO A 14 -11.58 27.62 -39.34
CA PRO A 14 -11.47 27.12 -40.72
C PRO A 14 -11.43 25.58 -40.84
N ARG A 15 -12.15 25.06 -41.85
CA ARG A 15 -11.93 23.75 -42.51
C ARG A 15 -11.99 23.99 -44.02
N LEU A 16 -11.39 23.11 -44.82
CA LEU A 16 -11.46 23.13 -46.30
C LEU A 16 -11.76 21.72 -46.86
N LEU A 17 -12.25 21.68 -48.10
CA LEU A 17 -12.83 20.53 -48.84
C LEU A 17 -12.42 20.68 -50.35
N ASN A 18 -12.79 19.85 -51.33
CA ASN A 18 -13.85 18.82 -51.47
C ASN A 18 -13.50 17.79 -52.57
N SER A 19 -14.49 16.98 -53.01
CA SER A 19 -14.52 16.04 -54.15
C SER A 19 -13.80 14.69 -53.95
N ILE A 20 -14.37 13.49 -54.15
CA ILE A 20 -15.60 12.94 -54.80
C ILE A 20 -15.48 12.68 -56.32
N PHE A 21 -15.53 11.39 -56.73
CA PHE A 21 -16.52 10.84 -57.69
C PHE A 21 -16.60 9.27 -57.63
N HIS A 22 -17.37 8.64 -58.52
CA HIS A 22 -18.20 7.43 -58.30
C HIS A 22 -17.60 6.00 -58.41
N ILE A 23 -18.18 5.09 -57.58
CA ILE A 23 -18.82 3.77 -57.85
C ILE A 23 -18.15 2.76 -58.83
N GLY A 24 -17.98 1.51 -58.36
CA GLY A 24 -17.72 0.31 -59.19
C GLY A 24 -18.04 -1.01 -58.46
N THR A 25 -18.56 -2.02 -59.17
CA THR A 25 -19.17 -3.27 -58.63
C THR A 25 -18.22 -4.45 -58.41
N SER A 26 -18.58 -5.35 -57.48
CA SER A 26 -18.14 -6.76 -57.35
C SER A 26 -18.76 -7.62 -58.50
N PRO A 27 -18.39 -8.90 -58.82
CA PRO A 27 -17.65 -9.88 -58.00
C PRO A 27 -16.68 -10.85 -58.75
N THR A 28 -16.32 -11.97 -58.07
CA THR A 28 -15.69 -13.24 -58.55
C THR A 28 -14.15 -13.35 -58.60
N ALA A 29 -13.72 -14.62 -58.58
CA ALA A 29 -12.36 -15.19 -58.61
C ALA A 29 -12.39 -16.39 -59.62
N PRO A 30 -11.32 -17.19 -59.89
CA PRO A 30 -10.01 -17.29 -59.23
C PRO A 30 -8.81 -17.47 -60.21
N LEU A 31 -7.71 -18.07 -59.71
CA LEU A 31 -6.66 -18.87 -60.40
C LEU A 31 -5.31 -18.24 -60.84
N ASN A 32 -4.28 -19.01 -60.44
CA ASN A 32 -2.98 -19.31 -61.07
C ASN A 32 -1.72 -18.45 -60.84
N LEU A 33 -0.65 -19.21 -60.57
CA LEU A 33 0.78 -18.87 -60.50
C LEU A 33 1.40 -18.87 -61.91
N PRO A 34 2.72 -18.61 -62.02
CA PRO A 34 3.59 -19.78 -62.22
C PRO A 34 4.88 -19.83 -61.36
N ASP A 35 5.30 -21.08 -61.13
CA ASP A 35 6.62 -21.70 -60.92
C ASP A 35 7.92 -20.85 -61.05
N GLY A 36 9.04 -21.22 -60.39
CA GLY A 36 9.30 -22.38 -59.53
C GLY A 36 10.79 -22.62 -59.20
N CYS A 37 11.13 -23.85 -58.79
CA CYS A 37 12.42 -24.35 -58.27
C CYS A 37 12.74 -23.96 -56.79
N ILE A 38 12.86 -24.86 -55.79
CA ILE A 38 13.62 -26.15 -55.62
C ILE A 38 15.11 -25.87 -55.26
N CYS A 39 15.74 -26.40 -54.20
CA CYS A 39 15.46 -27.61 -53.38
C CYS A 39 15.81 -27.46 -51.88
N SER A 40 15.44 -28.47 -51.08
CA SER A 40 15.94 -28.78 -49.73
C SER A 40 15.93 -30.31 -49.53
N PRO A 41 16.81 -30.88 -48.67
CA PRO A 41 16.47 -32.15 -48.02
C PRO A 41 16.78 -32.20 -46.51
N TYR A 42 15.81 -32.73 -45.75
CA TYR A 42 16.03 -33.42 -44.47
C TYR A 42 16.63 -34.83 -44.70
N PRO A 43 17.09 -35.49 -43.62
CA PRO A 43 16.76 -36.91 -43.44
C PRO A 43 16.01 -37.16 -42.12
N SER A 44 15.35 -38.32 -42.03
CA SER A 44 14.37 -38.66 -40.98
C SER A 44 14.48 -40.12 -40.51
N LEU A 45 14.09 -40.36 -39.25
CA LEU A 45 13.53 -41.60 -38.69
C LEU A 45 14.36 -42.91 -38.70
N LEU A 46 14.42 -43.56 -37.53
CA LEU A 46 14.02 -44.96 -37.36
C LEU A 46 13.70 -45.28 -35.87
N LEU A 47 12.86 -46.31 -35.67
CA LEU A 47 12.43 -46.95 -34.41
C LEU A 47 12.53 -48.49 -34.63
N PRO A 48 12.24 -49.42 -33.68
CA PRO A 48 11.65 -49.28 -32.34
C PRO A 48 12.35 -50.09 -31.21
N GLY A 49 11.75 -50.13 -30.02
CA GLY A 49 12.05 -51.12 -28.96
C GLY A 49 10.90 -51.25 -27.96
N GLN A 50 10.44 -52.47 -27.67
CA GLN A 50 9.33 -52.74 -26.73
C GLN A 50 9.82 -53.24 -25.37
N SER A 51 9.20 -52.78 -24.29
CA SER A 51 8.54 -53.67 -23.31
C SER A 51 7.84 -52.88 -22.19
N LYS A 52 6.62 -53.30 -21.82
CA LYS A 52 6.14 -53.25 -20.44
C LYS A 52 6.35 -54.65 -19.84
N PRO A 53 6.38 -54.78 -18.51
CA PRO A 53 5.13 -55.24 -17.90
C PRO A 53 4.68 -54.40 -16.70
N MET A 54 3.54 -54.80 -16.15
CA MET A 54 2.82 -54.26 -14.99
C MET A 54 2.51 -55.46 -14.08
N PHE A 55 2.51 -55.29 -12.74
CA PHE A 55 1.57 -55.88 -11.76
C PHE A 55 2.09 -55.91 -10.30
N THR A 56 1.31 -55.31 -9.39
CA THR A 56 1.00 -55.70 -7.99
C THR A 56 2.04 -56.30 -7.01
N ALA A 57 2.38 -55.47 -6.00
CA ALA A 57 1.89 -55.55 -4.60
C ALA A 57 2.52 -56.46 -3.49
N ARG A 58 2.44 -55.89 -2.27
CA ARG A 58 2.35 -56.46 -0.89
C ARG A 58 3.61 -56.90 -0.10
N ALA A 59 3.61 -56.44 1.17
CA ALA A 59 4.01 -57.16 2.40
C ALA A 59 5.52 -57.30 2.74
N ILE A 60 6.00 -57.36 4.01
CA ILE A 60 5.46 -57.06 5.37
C ILE A 60 6.66 -56.93 6.38
N LEU A 61 6.40 -56.65 7.68
CA LEU A 61 7.34 -56.53 8.84
C LEU A 61 8.17 -55.21 8.89
N ARG A 62 8.24 -54.42 9.98
CA ARG A 62 7.63 -54.40 11.34
C ARG A 62 8.24 -55.26 12.46
N VAL A 63 9.21 -54.70 13.19
CA VAL A 63 9.60 -55.00 14.60
C VAL A 63 10.02 -53.65 15.26
N THR A 64 9.71 -53.15 16.47
CA THR A 64 8.82 -53.43 17.63
C THR A 64 9.48 -53.59 19.02
N SER A 65 10.08 -52.50 19.54
CA SER A 65 10.50 -52.28 20.94
C SER A 65 10.03 -50.85 21.36
N ARG A 66 9.49 -50.47 22.54
CA ARG A 66 9.12 -51.09 23.84
C ARG A 66 10.22 -51.41 24.87
N ARG A 67 10.16 -50.96 26.15
CA ARG A 67 9.26 -49.98 26.87
C ARG A 67 9.82 -49.75 28.32
N THR A 68 9.15 -48.90 29.14
CA THR A 68 9.19 -48.82 30.64
C THR A 68 10.45 -48.21 31.30
N HIS A 69 10.43 -47.56 32.49
CA HIS A 69 9.34 -47.02 33.35
C HIS A 69 9.86 -45.96 34.38
N LEU A 70 8.91 -45.27 35.05
CA LEU A 70 8.95 -44.67 36.41
C LEU A 70 9.54 -43.25 36.69
N PHE A 71 8.92 -42.63 37.70
CA PHE A 71 9.07 -41.32 38.41
C PHE A 71 9.36 -41.64 39.92
N PRO A 72 9.38 -40.72 40.93
CA PRO A 72 9.44 -39.23 41.00
C PRO A 72 10.50 -38.69 42.02
N HIS A 73 10.34 -37.42 42.49
CA HIS A 73 10.88 -36.76 43.72
C HIS A 73 12.32 -36.15 43.68
N LEU A 74 12.70 -35.12 44.47
CA LEU A 74 12.03 -33.96 45.14
C LEU A 74 13.13 -32.97 45.69
N LEU A 75 12.74 -31.79 46.19
CA LEU A 75 13.53 -30.67 46.79
C LEU A 75 14.39 -29.84 45.81
N VAL A 76 14.53 -28.50 45.85
CA VAL A 76 14.22 -27.36 46.78
C VAL A 76 15.34 -26.94 47.77
N LEU A 77 15.91 -25.74 47.50
CA LEU A 77 16.56 -24.71 48.36
C LEU A 77 17.53 -23.93 47.42
N ILE A 78 17.37 -22.65 47.07
CA ILE A 78 17.33 -21.38 47.84
C ILE A 78 18.65 -21.11 48.59
N VAL A 79 19.41 -20.08 48.15
CA VAL A 79 19.97 -18.97 48.96
C VAL A 79 20.71 -17.95 48.05
N VAL A 80 20.65 -16.68 48.44
CA VAL A 80 21.33 -15.46 47.93
C VAL A 80 21.81 -14.70 49.21
N PRO A 81 22.71 -13.66 49.22
CA PRO A 81 23.22 -12.80 48.12
C PRO A 81 24.67 -12.20 48.25
N HIS A 82 25.00 -11.28 47.32
CA HIS A 82 25.55 -9.91 47.56
C HIS A 82 27.07 -9.51 47.51
N PHE A 83 27.28 -8.26 47.03
CA PHE A 83 28.37 -7.25 47.22
C PHE A 83 29.80 -7.34 46.55
N ALA A 84 29.93 -6.69 45.37
CA ALA A 84 30.55 -5.35 45.14
C ALA A 84 32.10 -5.02 45.01
N VAL A 85 32.43 -4.39 43.85
CA VAL A 85 33.08 -3.03 43.67
C VAL A 85 34.64 -2.84 43.67
N PHE A 86 35.11 -1.80 42.93
CA PHE A 86 36.49 -1.31 42.61
C PHE A 86 37.36 -2.14 41.60
N LYS A 87 38.45 -1.62 40.95
CA LYS A 87 38.63 -0.42 40.05
C LYS A 87 40.09 -0.29 39.49
N TYR A 88 40.24 0.13 38.23
CA TYR A 88 41.32 1.00 37.64
C TYR A 88 42.81 0.57 37.42
N MET A 89 43.43 1.23 36.41
CA MET A 89 44.87 1.40 36.02
C MET A 89 45.62 0.15 35.48
N GLU A 90 46.08 0.12 34.21
CA GLU A 90 47.35 0.64 33.59
C GLU A 90 48.61 -0.25 33.85
N GLY A 91 49.59 -0.39 32.94
CA GLY A 91 49.82 0.24 31.62
C GLY A 91 50.88 -0.50 30.76
N LEU A 92 51.29 0.08 29.62
CA LEU A 92 52.14 -0.52 28.56
C LEU A 92 53.61 -0.77 28.96
N ILE A 93 54.29 -1.67 28.22
CA ILE A 93 55.60 -1.38 27.58
C ILE A 93 55.86 -2.27 26.34
N CYS A 94 56.80 -1.84 25.48
CA CYS A 94 57.16 -2.31 24.13
C CYS A 94 57.42 -3.83 23.97
N ILE A 95 57.26 -4.50 22.80
CA ILE A 95 57.51 -4.17 21.37
C ILE A 95 59.02 -4.22 20.99
N ILE A 96 59.31 -4.73 19.79
CA ILE A 96 60.63 -4.89 19.11
C ILE A 96 61.51 -6.07 19.58
N TYR A 97 61.31 -7.24 18.97
CA TYR A 97 62.21 -7.77 17.93
C TYR A 97 61.45 -8.89 17.18
N PHE A 98 60.89 -8.68 15.99
CA PHE A 98 61.47 -8.48 14.65
C PHE A 98 61.25 -9.74 13.79
N PHE A 99 60.50 -9.54 12.70
CA PHE A 99 60.58 -10.22 11.40
C PHE A 99 61.51 -11.44 11.28
N PHE A 100 60.96 -12.59 10.85
CA PHE A 100 61.24 -13.16 9.51
C PHE A 100 60.33 -14.38 9.19
N VAL A 101 60.09 -14.61 7.88
CA VAL A 101 59.50 -15.82 7.24
C VAL A 101 58.03 -16.17 7.56
N ASN A 102 57.16 -15.68 6.66
CA ASN A 102 56.07 -16.40 5.94
C ASN A 102 55.01 -17.20 6.73
N GLY A 103 53.76 -16.69 6.73
CA GLY A 103 52.57 -17.36 7.26
C GLY A 103 51.79 -18.24 6.26
N PRO A 104 50.56 -18.66 6.61
CA PRO A 104 49.75 -19.59 5.82
C PRO A 104 48.60 -18.94 5.02
N CYS A 105 48.24 -19.55 3.89
CA CYS A 105 46.90 -19.43 3.31
C CYS A 105 45.86 -20.16 4.19
N GLY A 106 44.57 -19.90 4.12
CA GLY A 106 43.82 -18.93 3.32
C GLY A 106 42.34 -19.32 3.33
N LEU A 107 41.45 -18.41 3.73
CA LEU A 107 40.04 -18.73 4.03
C LEU A 107 39.13 -17.71 3.34
N HIS A 108 38.28 -18.17 2.43
CA HIS A 108 37.33 -17.31 1.73
C HIS A 108 36.18 -16.90 2.67
N ALA A 109 36.08 -15.60 2.92
CA ALA A 109 34.95 -14.95 3.58
C ALA A 109 34.53 -13.72 2.76
N GLY A 110 33.24 -13.38 2.77
CA GLY A 110 32.62 -12.47 1.80
C GLY A 110 33.17 -11.04 1.81
N LEU A 111 33.35 -10.49 0.61
CA LEU A 111 33.76 -9.10 0.38
C LEU A 111 32.57 -8.16 0.65
N ILE A 112 32.43 -7.73 1.91
CA ILE A 112 31.57 -6.59 2.27
C ILE A 112 32.21 -5.34 1.65
N ALA A 113 31.52 -4.72 0.69
CA ALA A 113 31.97 -3.51 0.00
C ALA A 113 31.87 -2.26 0.91
N ALA A 114 32.78 -2.16 1.88
CA ALA A 114 32.92 -0.97 2.71
C ALA A 114 33.36 0.24 1.88
N HIS A 115 32.78 1.41 2.15
CA HIS A 115 33.22 2.70 1.58
C HIS A 115 34.63 3.08 2.10
N ASN A 116 35.66 2.57 1.42
CA ASN A 116 37.00 3.14 1.54
C ASN A 116 37.06 4.46 0.76
N LYS A 117 37.38 5.55 1.46
CA LYS A 117 37.91 6.76 0.81
C LYS A 117 39.23 6.39 0.14
N LEU A 118 39.22 6.22 -1.19
CA LEU A 118 40.44 6.23 -1.97
C LEU A 118 41.16 7.57 -1.71
N LYS A 119 42.36 7.51 -1.15
CA LYS A 119 43.30 8.64 -1.25
C LYS A 119 43.68 8.75 -2.72
N THR A 120 43.39 9.90 -3.31
CA THR A 120 43.76 10.22 -4.69
C THR A 120 45.28 10.27 -4.81
N THR A 121 45.88 9.21 -5.34
CA THR A 121 46.96 9.36 -6.31
C THR A 121 46.33 9.76 -7.64
N ASN A 122 46.87 10.77 -8.31
CA ASN A 122 46.29 11.29 -9.55
C ASN A 122 46.57 10.36 -10.73
N ASP A 123 45.64 9.47 -11.02
CA ASP A 123 45.37 9.00 -12.39
C ASP A 123 43.96 9.47 -12.75
N ASP A 124 43.87 10.47 -13.62
CA ASP A 124 42.60 10.90 -14.22
C ASP A 124 42.13 9.83 -15.21
N LEU A 125 41.44 8.82 -14.69
CA LEU A 125 40.57 7.93 -15.46
C LEU A 125 39.47 8.79 -16.11
N THR A 126 39.82 9.34 -17.27
CA THR A 126 38.99 10.19 -18.10
C THR A 126 37.85 9.33 -18.63
N VAL A 127 36.74 9.33 -17.90
CA VAL A 127 35.49 8.71 -18.34
C VAL A 127 35.09 9.35 -19.66
N ILE A 128 35.25 8.57 -20.72
CA ILE A 128 34.83 8.89 -22.08
C ILE A 128 33.56 8.09 -22.33
N VAL A 129 32.55 8.75 -22.88
CA VAL A 129 31.31 8.11 -23.32
C VAL A 129 31.31 8.11 -24.84
N ASP A 130 31.36 6.92 -25.43
CA ASP A 130 31.11 6.70 -26.86
C ASP A 130 29.61 6.90 -27.18
N VAL A 131 29.11 6.39 -28.31
CA VAL A 131 27.68 6.51 -28.65
C VAL A 131 26.82 5.89 -27.52
N PRO A 132 25.95 6.67 -26.83
CA PRO A 132 25.24 6.19 -25.65
C PRO A 132 24.32 5.01 -25.97
N LEU A 133 24.33 3.97 -25.13
CA LEU A 133 23.46 2.82 -25.31
C LEU A 133 22.01 3.22 -24.99
N GLU A 134 21.24 3.41 -26.05
CA GLU A 134 19.79 3.58 -26.02
C GLU A 134 19.15 2.20 -25.87
N PRO A 135 18.51 1.88 -24.72
CA PRO A 135 17.91 0.57 -24.51
C PRO A 135 16.76 0.39 -25.51
N ASN A 136 16.72 -0.76 -26.18
CA ASN A 136 15.61 -1.09 -27.06
C ASN A 136 14.36 -1.39 -26.22
N CYS A 137 13.57 -0.35 -25.92
CA CYS A 137 12.35 -0.43 -25.16
C CYS A 137 11.21 0.35 -25.84
N SER A 138 10.06 -0.29 -25.98
CA SER A 138 8.92 0.21 -26.76
C SER A 138 8.04 1.22 -26.01
N GLN A 139 8.09 1.28 -24.68
CA GLN A 139 7.25 2.16 -23.87
C GLN A 139 8.05 2.93 -22.80
N PRO A 140 8.27 4.26 -22.97
CA PRO A 140 9.02 5.07 -22.02
C PRO A 140 8.25 5.32 -20.71
N ILE A 141 8.99 5.57 -19.63
CA ILE A 141 8.45 5.80 -18.28
C ILE A 141 7.50 7.02 -18.20
N CYS A 142 7.66 8.02 -19.07
CA CYS A 142 6.72 9.14 -19.23
C CYS A 142 6.48 9.49 -20.71
N LEU A 143 5.47 10.31 -20.98
CA LEU A 143 5.07 10.72 -22.33
C LEU A 143 5.24 12.24 -22.54
N GLY A 144 5.17 12.67 -23.80
CA GLY A 144 5.22 14.08 -24.18
C GLY A 144 6.65 14.65 -24.31
N PRO A 145 6.80 15.97 -24.50
CA PRO A 145 8.06 16.61 -24.87
C PRO A 145 9.23 16.38 -23.89
N LEU A 146 8.94 16.10 -22.61
CA LEU A 146 9.95 15.90 -21.57
C LEU A 146 10.56 14.48 -21.56
N SER A 147 9.95 13.52 -22.27
CA SER A 147 10.27 12.09 -22.16
C SER A 147 11.73 11.74 -22.51
N GLN A 148 12.24 12.27 -23.62
CA GLN A 148 13.63 12.08 -24.09
C GLN A 148 14.69 12.84 -23.28
N ILE A 149 14.27 13.65 -22.31
CA ILE A 149 15.16 14.39 -21.40
C ILE A 149 15.17 13.73 -20.03
N TYR A 150 13.98 13.52 -19.44
CA TYR A 150 13.85 13.14 -18.03
C TYR A 150 13.52 11.66 -17.78
N CYS A 151 13.04 10.91 -18.79
CA CYS A 151 12.36 9.62 -18.55
C CYS A 151 12.93 8.43 -19.31
N SER A 152 13.64 8.67 -20.41
CA SER A 152 14.20 7.65 -21.31
C SER A 152 15.19 8.29 -22.28
N GLY A 153 15.96 7.45 -22.99
CA GLY A 153 16.79 7.91 -24.11
C GLY A 153 18.21 8.31 -23.73
N LYS A 154 18.96 8.77 -24.74
CA LYS A 154 20.42 8.96 -24.67
C LYS A 154 20.86 9.99 -23.63
N LEU A 155 20.09 11.06 -23.38
CA LEU A 155 20.45 12.07 -22.38
C LEU A 155 20.48 11.45 -20.96
N VAL A 156 19.46 10.67 -20.61
CA VAL A 156 19.41 9.93 -19.32
C VAL A 156 20.59 8.96 -19.19
N HIS A 157 20.90 8.20 -20.26
CA HIS A 157 22.07 7.31 -20.26
C HIS A 157 23.37 8.08 -20.00
N THR A 158 23.64 9.13 -20.78
CA THR A 158 24.86 9.95 -20.66
C THR A 158 25.00 10.59 -19.29
N THR A 159 23.90 11.11 -18.74
CA THR A 159 23.79 11.62 -17.37
C THR A 159 24.30 10.62 -16.33
N TRP A 160 23.86 9.37 -16.43
CA TRP A 160 24.22 8.33 -15.47
C TRP A 160 25.66 7.83 -15.67
N MET A 161 26.13 7.71 -16.91
CA MET A 161 27.51 7.31 -17.21
C MET A 161 28.55 8.31 -16.67
N PHE A 162 28.22 9.60 -16.62
CA PHE A 162 29.06 10.63 -15.98
C PHE A 162 28.80 10.81 -14.47
N GLY A 163 27.90 10.04 -13.86
CA GLY A 163 27.52 10.17 -12.45
C GLY A 163 26.96 11.56 -12.11
N MET A 164 26.12 12.11 -12.99
CA MET A 164 25.58 13.49 -12.89
C MET A 164 24.07 13.55 -12.59
N GLN A 165 23.42 12.41 -12.33
CA GLN A 165 21.96 12.29 -12.21
C GLN A 165 21.31 13.16 -11.13
N GLU A 166 22.04 13.52 -10.06
CA GLU A 166 21.58 14.46 -9.03
C GLU A 166 21.57 15.94 -9.50
N THR A 167 22.10 16.24 -10.70
CA THR A 167 22.38 17.61 -11.15
C THR A 167 21.97 17.89 -12.61
N CYS A 168 21.93 16.88 -13.46
CA CYS A 168 21.61 16.98 -14.88
C CYS A 168 20.85 15.73 -15.34
N PRO A 169 19.69 15.83 -16.03
CA PRO A 169 18.96 17.07 -16.32
C PRO A 169 18.48 17.71 -15.01
N GLY A 170 18.68 19.02 -14.88
CA GLY A 170 18.32 19.75 -13.65
C GLY A 170 16.81 19.88 -13.48
N ASN A 171 16.36 20.23 -12.28
CA ASN A 171 14.93 20.33 -11.95
C ASN A 171 14.17 21.47 -12.66
N MET A 172 14.86 22.32 -13.43
CA MET A 172 14.27 23.29 -14.35
C MET A 172 15.06 23.33 -15.67
N MET A 173 14.36 23.42 -16.80
CA MET A 173 14.96 23.69 -18.12
C MET A 173 15.13 25.20 -18.37
N LEU A 174 16.24 25.59 -19.02
CA LEU A 174 16.53 26.97 -19.42
C LEU A 174 16.16 27.28 -20.88
N LYS A 175 15.74 26.26 -21.64
CA LYS A 175 15.30 26.35 -23.06
C LYS A 175 14.13 25.37 -23.27
N SER A 176 13.46 25.43 -24.43
CA SER A 176 12.41 24.46 -24.76
C SER A 176 13.00 23.05 -25.01
N PRO A 177 12.24 21.97 -24.78
CA PRO A 177 12.73 20.59 -24.95
C PRO A 177 13.36 20.30 -26.31
N GLY A 178 12.77 20.83 -27.39
CA GLY A 178 13.30 20.65 -28.75
C GLY A 178 14.71 21.21 -28.92
N ILE A 179 14.97 22.42 -28.41
CA ILE A 179 16.29 23.07 -28.48
C ILE A 179 17.31 22.31 -27.61
N ILE A 180 16.90 21.83 -26.43
CA ILE A 180 17.79 21.04 -25.55
C ILE A 180 18.19 19.71 -26.23
N LEU A 181 17.24 19.04 -26.88
CA LEU A 181 17.49 17.79 -27.60
C LEU A 181 18.36 18.03 -28.86
N GLU A 182 18.11 19.10 -29.61
CA GLU A 182 18.94 19.49 -30.76
C GLU A 182 20.40 19.76 -30.34
N LEU A 183 20.59 20.57 -29.30
CA LEU A 183 21.92 20.86 -28.73
C LEU A 183 22.60 19.60 -28.19
N PHE A 184 21.85 18.66 -27.62
CA PHE A 184 22.39 17.37 -27.18
C PHE A 184 22.81 16.48 -28.36
N THR A 185 22.00 16.40 -29.43
CA THR A 185 22.35 15.62 -30.63
C THR A 185 23.53 16.18 -31.41
N ASN A 186 23.82 17.47 -31.26
CA ASN A 186 24.98 18.13 -31.86
C ASN A 186 26.28 17.99 -31.04
N LEU A 187 26.26 17.29 -29.89
CA LEU A 187 27.47 16.97 -29.13
C LEU A 187 28.34 15.96 -29.90
N THR A 188 29.64 16.24 -29.99
CA THR A 188 30.60 15.39 -30.70
C THR A 188 31.06 14.22 -29.83
N TYR A 189 31.12 13.03 -30.42
CA TYR A 189 31.65 11.81 -29.79
C TYR A 189 33.07 11.49 -30.30
N PRO A 190 33.95 10.87 -29.50
CA PRO A 190 33.79 10.49 -28.09
C PRO A 190 33.58 11.69 -27.16
N LEU A 191 32.55 11.62 -26.31
CA LEU A 191 32.11 12.73 -25.47
C LEU A 191 32.84 12.72 -24.12
N LYS A 192 33.38 13.87 -23.72
CA LYS A 192 34.03 14.06 -22.42
C LYS A 192 33.11 14.69 -21.38
N ARG A 193 33.41 14.42 -20.11
CA ARG A 193 32.62 14.89 -18.97
C ARG A 193 32.49 16.41 -18.91
N GLU A 194 33.53 17.15 -19.25
CA GLU A 194 33.55 18.63 -19.19
C GLU A 194 32.63 19.23 -20.27
N GLN A 195 32.57 18.60 -21.45
CA GLN A 195 31.69 19.00 -22.55
C GLN A 195 30.22 18.76 -22.18
N PHE A 196 29.90 17.59 -21.62
CA PHE A 196 28.56 17.28 -21.15
C PHE A 196 28.15 18.15 -19.96
N GLN A 197 29.05 18.40 -19.00
CA GLN A 197 28.81 19.30 -17.88
C GLN A 197 28.54 20.74 -18.33
N LYS A 198 29.29 21.24 -19.33
CA LYS A 198 29.01 22.53 -19.96
C LYS A 198 27.60 22.56 -20.55
N PHE A 199 27.26 21.57 -21.39
CA PHE A 199 25.92 21.41 -21.95
C PHE A 199 24.83 21.42 -20.86
N CYS A 200 25.04 20.69 -19.76
CA CYS A 200 24.12 20.69 -18.63
C CYS A 200 23.92 22.10 -18.04
N THR A 201 25.00 22.84 -17.77
CA THR A 201 24.93 24.20 -17.19
C THR A 201 24.34 25.25 -18.13
N GLU A 202 24.38 25.05 -19.44
CA GLU A 202 23.83 25.99 -20.44
C GLU A 202 22.34 25.72 -20.76
N ASN A 203 21.79 24.60 -20.29
CA ASN A 203 20.44 24.11 -20.64
C ASN A 203 19.54 23.79 -19.43
N PHE A 204 20.09 23.58 -18.23
CA PHE A 204 19.33 23.27 -17.02
C PHE A 204 19.77 24.09 -15.81
N ALA A 205 18.86 24.24 -14.86
CA ALA A 205 19.13 24.76 -13.52
C ALA A 205 18.55 23.83 -12.45
N ASN A 206 19.07 23.94 -11.23
CA ASN A 206 18.50 23.31 -10.04
C ASN A 206 18.05 24.41 -9.09
N ILE A 207 16.77 24.75 -9.13
CA ILE A 207 16.16 25.76 -8.26
C ILE A 207 15.38 25.09 -7.14
N ASN A 208 15.08 25.83 -6.07
CA ASN A 208 14.13 25.35 -5.07
C ASN A 208 12.69 25.63 -5.52
N TYR A 209 12.07 24.66 -6.22
CA TYR A 209 10.73 24.79 -6.78
C TYR A 209 9.58 24.65 -5.74
N LEU A 210 9.91 24.31 -4.48
CA LEU A 210 8.96 24.28 -3.35
C LEU A 210 9.36 25.27 -2.25
N LYS A 211 8.36 25.83 -1.57
CA LYS A 211 8.52 26.54 -0.29
C LYS A 211 7.78 25.80 0.82
N GLN A 212 8.16 26.07 2.06
CA GLN A 212 7.45 25.55 3.24
C GLN A 212 6.09 26.24 3.34
N ALA A 213 5.00 25.47 3.36
CA ALA A 213 3.65 26.02 3.39
C ALA A 213 3.17 26.34 4.80
N THR A 214 2.36 27.39 4.94
CA THR A 214 1.67 27.74 6.20
C THR A 214 0.36 26.97 6.32
N LEU A 215 0.29 26.03 7.26
CA LEU A 215 -0.93 25.27 7.55
C LEU A 215 -1.88 26.11 8.42
N VAL A 216 -2.91 26.67 7.80
CA VAL A 216 -3.82 27.68 8.41
C VAL A 216 -4.71 27.14 9.53
N ASP A 217 -4.95 25.83 9.57
CA ASP A 217 -5.76 25.14 10.58
C ASP A 217 -4.91 24.33 11.58
N TRP A 218 -3.59 24.49 11.57
CA TRP A 218 -2.70 23.85 12.54
C TRP A 218 -2.83 24.51 13.92
N THR A 219 -2.95 23.68 14.96
CA THR A 219 -2.88 24.08 16.37
C THR A 219 -1.88 23.19 17.09
N GLU A 220 -1.26 23.65 18.19
CA GLU A 220 -0.29 22.84 18.92
C GLU A 220 -0.96 21.68 19.70
N GLU A 221 -2.10 21.97 20.33
CA GLU A 221 -2.92 20.98 21.05
C GLU A 221 -4.38 20.97 20.50
N PRO A 222 -4.60 20.31 19.35
CA PRO A 222 -5.93 19.97 18.86
C PRO A 222 -6.72 19.10 19.86
N GLU A 223 -8.03 18.96 19.64
CA GLU A 223 -8.96 18.36 20.61
C GLU A 223 -8.54 16.94 21.01
N ASN A 224 -8.12 16.12 20.05
CA ASN A 224 -7.69 14.76 20.35
C ASN A 224 -6.38 14.71 21.17
N ILE A 225 -5.46 15.67 20.99
CA ILE A 225 -4.28 15.82 21.86
C ILE A 225 -4.69 16.29 23.26
N ARG A 226 -5.66 17.20 23.37
CA ARG A 226 -6.20 17.64 24.67
C ARG A 226 -6.98 16.54 25.40
N ARG A 227 -7.54 15.54 24.70
CA ARG A 227 -8.21 14.37 25.32
C ARG A 227 -7.24 13.32 25.91
N LEU A 228 -5.95 13.40 25.62
CA LEU A 228 -4.90 12.53 26.20
C LEU A 228 -4.47 13.01 27.61
N GLN A 229 -5.38 12.87 28.58
CA GLN A 229 -5.19 13.28 29.98
C GLN A 229 -5.47 12.14 30.99
N ASN A 230 -5.36 12.44 32.29
CA ASN A 230 -5.83 11.64 33.42
C ASN A 230 -5.08 10.33 33.75
N THR A 231 -4.09 9.90 32.95
CA THR A 231 -3.15 8.81 33.34
C THR A 231 -1.72 9.12 32.91
N SER A 232 -0.72 8.49 33.56
CA SER A 232 0.71 8.61 33.19
C SER A 232 0.98 8.14 31.75
N LEU A 233 0.28 7.09 31.29
CA LEU A 233 0.32 6.64 29.90
C LEU A 233 -0.25 7.71 28.95
N LYS A 234 -1.43 8.26 29.24
CA LYS A 234 -2.04 9.30 28.40
C LYS A 234 -1.21 10.59 28.36
N PHE A 235 -0.61 11.01 29.48
CA PHE A 235 0.35 12.12 29.52
C PHE A 235 1.60 11.87 28.66
N THR A 236 2.11 10.63 28.67
CA THR A 236 3.23 10.21 27.82
C THR A 236 2.85 10.25 26.34
N LEU A 237 1.65 9.78 26.00
CA LEU A 237 1.11 9.82 24.63
C LEU A 237 0.80 11.24 24.15
N ARG A 238 0.32 12.15 25.02
CA ARG A 238 0.12 13.58 24.69
C ARG A 238 1.41 14.25 24.24
N LYS A 239 2.52 14.01 24.94
CA LYS A 239 3.86 14.53 24.55
C LYS A 239 4.32 13.98 23.20
N PHE A 240 4.08 12.69 22.95
CA PHE A 240 4.42 12.04 21.68
C PHE A 240 3.56 12.57 20.52
N ALA A 241 2.24 12.64 20.71
CA ALA A 241 1.29 13.16 19.72
C ALA A 241 1.54 14.64 19.38
N ARG A 242 1.94 15.48 20.35
CA ARG A 242 2.39 16.87 20.07
C ARG A 242 3.58 16.90 19.13
N LYS A 243 4.62 16.09 19.40
CA LYS A 243 5.81 16.01 18.54
C LYS A 243 5.48 15.47 17.14
N LEU A 244 4.56 14.52 17.01
CA LEU A 244 4.04 14.07 15.70
C LEU A 244 3.27 15.18 14.97
N ASN A 245 2.45 15.96 15.70
CA ASN A 245 1.68 17.08 15.16
C ASN A 245 2.55 18.28 14.74
N GLU A 246 3.64 18.57 15.45
CA GLU A 246 4.63 19.58 15.07
C GLU A 246 5.26 19.28 13.71
N LEU A 247 5.48 18.00 13.38
CA LEU A 247 6.12 17.57 12.13
C LEU A 247 5.27 17.88 10.88
N TRP A 248 3.96 18.09 11.00
CA TRP A 248 3.14 18.57 9.87
C TRP A 248 3.64 19.90 9.32
N LYS A 249 4.05 20.84 10.19
CA LYS A 249 4.65 22.11 9.77
C LYS A 249 5.97 21.92 9.03
N VAL A 250 6.74 20.88 9.37
CA VAL A 250 8.04 20.56 8.76
C VAL A 250 7.88 19.87 7.40
N LEU A 251 6.83 19.07 7.23
CA LEU A 251 6.51 18.32 6.02
C LEU A 251 5.60 19.09 5.03
N ALA A 252 5.02 20.22 5.42
CA ALA A 252 4.18 21.05 4.56
C ALA A 252 4.97 21.73 3.43
N ARG A 253 4.46 21.62 2.20
CA ARG A 253 5.02 22.22 0.99
C ARG A 253 3.94 22.85 0.12
N GLU A 254 4.34 23.84 -0.65
CA GLU A 254 3.58 24.44 -1.74
C GLU A 254 4.57 24.84 -2.83
N PHE A 255 4.11 24.98 -4.08
CA PHE A 255 4.95 25.40 -5.18
C PHE A 255 5.30 26.89 -5.11
N VAL A 256 6.45 27.26 -5.67
CA VAL A 256 6.79 28.68 -5.88
C VAL A 256 6.07 29.22 -7.12
N GLU A 257 5.75 30.52 -7.11
CA GLU A 257 4.94 31.16 -8.15
C GLU A 257 5.48 30.95 -9.58
N GLN A 258 6.81 30.85 -9.73
CA GLN A 258 7.47 30.56 -11.01
C GLN A 258 7.01 29.24 -11.66
N VAL A 259 6.75 28.20 -10.86
CA VAL A 259 6.28 26.89 -11.35
C VAL A 259 4.88 27.00 -11.96
N HIS A 260 4.04 27.90 -11.44
CA HIS A 260 2.72 28.17 -12.02
C HIS A 260 2.77 29.11 -13.24
N LYS A 261 3.85 29.89 -13.39
CA LYS A 261 4.06 30.82 -14.52
C LYS A 261 4.65 30.14 -15.76
N THR A 262 5.54 29.16 -15.59
CA THR A 262 6.20 28.42 -16.69
C THR A 262 6.27 26.91 -16.39
N PRO A 263 5.12 26.22 -16.15
CA PRO A 263 5.08 24.81 -15.75
C PRO A 263 5.75 23.87 -16.76
N GLU A 264 5.73 24.22 -18.05
CA GLU A 264 6.36 23.47 -19.15
C GLU A 264 7.90 23.39 -19.06
N LEU A 265 8.54 24.20 -18.20
CA LEU A 265 9.97 24.15 -17.94
C LEU A 265 10.37 23.20 -16.81
N PHE A 266 9.41 22.57 -16.12
CA PHE A 266 9.65 21.73 -14.94
C PHE A 266 9.21 20.27 -15.16
N PRO A 267 9.97 19.27 -14.65
CA PRO A 267 9.65 17.84 -14.78
C PRO A 267 8.59 17.37 -13.75
N ILE A 268 7.57 18.18 -13.48
CA ILE A 268 6.58 17.99 -12.41
C ILE A 268 5.17 18.41 -12.85
N LEU A 269 4.16 17.82 -12.24
CA LEU A 269 2.77 18.24 -12.29
C LEU A 269 2.47 19.10 -11.04
N PRO A 270 2.45 20.44 -11.15
CA PRO A 270 2.10 21.30 -10.02
C PRO A 270 0.62 21.19 -9.67
N VAL A 271 0.33 21.35 -8.37
CA VAL A 271 -1.04 21.42 -7.82
C VAL A 271 -1.22 22.74 -7.08
N SER A 272 -2.46 23.24 -6.99
CA SER A 272 -2.73 24.63 -6.59
C SER A 272 -2.65 24.90 -5.08
N ASN A 273 -3.01 23.92 -4.25
CA ASN A 273 -3.02 24.09 -2.80
C ASN A 273 -1.74 23.52 -2.15
N ALA A 274 -1.52 23.84 -0.88
CA ALA A 274 -0.50 23.17 -0.06
C ALA A 274 -0.73 21.65 0.05
N PHE A 275 0.35 20.91 0.25
CA PHE A 275 0.36 19.47 0.47
C PHE A 275 1.42 19.08 1.51
N ILE A 276 1.34 17.86 2.02
CA ILE A 276 2.34 17.28 2.93
C ILE A 276 3.20 16.28 2.14
N VAL A 277 4.51 16.34 2.28
CA VAL A 277 5.43 15.37 1.67
C VAL A 277 5.74 14.21 2.64
N PRO A 278 6.14 13.02 2.14
CA PRO A 278 6.54 11.91 3.02
C PRO A 278 7.73 12.25 3.92
N GLY A 279 8.75 12.94 3.40
CA GLY A 279 9.90 13.42 4.18
C GLY A 279 11.25 12.89 3.67
N GLY A 280 12.32 13.33 4.32
CA GLY A 280 13.69 13.07 3.85
C GLY A 280 13.90 13.55 2.42
N SER A 281 14.49 12.71 1.56
CA SER A 281 14.68 12.99 0.13
C SER A 281 13.38 13.12 -0.66
N PHE A 282 12.25 12.60 -0.17
CA PHE A 282 10.96 12.68 -0.85
C PHE A 282 10.31 14.05 -0.67
N GLN A 283 10.73 15.03 -1.48
CA GLN A 283 10.20 16.39 -1.53
C GLN A 283 9.11 16.55 -2.61
N MET A 284 8.09 15.68 -2.60
CA MET A 284 6.90 15.78 -3.47
C MET A 284 5.70 15.13 -2.77
N TYR A 285 4.47 15.38 -3.25
CA TYR A 285 3.32 14.57 -2.83
C TYR A 285 3.42 13.15 -3.41
N PHE A 286 3.04 12.15 -2.64
CA PHE A 286 2.95 10.74 -3.06
C PHE A 286 1.54 10.21 -2.78
N TYR A 287 1.04 9.32 -3.65
CA TYR A 287 -0.38 9.00 -3.66
C TYR A 287 -0.81 8.21 -2.42
N TRP A 288 -0.33 6.98 -2.22
CA TRP A 288 -0.82 6.17 -1.10
C TRP A 288 -0.40 6.72 0.28
N ASP A 289 0.78 7.35 0.40
CA ASP A 289 1.22 8.11 1.57
C ASP A 289 0.17 9.10 2.07
N SER A 290 -0.51 9.78 1.13
CA SER A 290 -1.53 10.78 1.42
C SER A 290 -2.70 10.21 2.23
N TYR A 291 -2.94 8.89 2.23
CA TYR A 291 -3.98 8.26 3.03
C TYR A 291 -3.69 8.37 4.53
N TRP A 292 -2.53 7.88 4.98
CA TRP A 292 -2.16 7.96 6.39
C TRP A 292 -1.89 9.39 6.82
N ILE A 293 -1.28 10.22 5.96
CA ILE A 293 -1.14 11.67 6.17
C ILE A 293 -2.51 12.30 6.48
N ASN A 294 -3.53 12.04 5.64
CA ASN A 294 -4.86 12.62 5.85
C ASN A 294 -5.50 12.15 7.17
N LYS A 295 -5.37 10.88 7.57
CA LYS A 295 -5.82 10.43 8.91
C LYS A 295 -5.15 11.20 10.05
N GLY A 296 -3.83 11.42 9.95
CA GLY A 296 -3.06 12.16 10.95
C GLY A 296 -3.39 13.66 11.01
N LEU A 297 -3.73 14.26 9.87
CA LEU A 297 -4.22 15.63 9.80
C LEU A 297 -5.65 15.74 10.39
N LEU A 298 -6.54 14.80 10.10
CA LEU A 298 -7.89 14.74 10.70
C LEU A 298 -7.83 14.53 12.22
N PHE A 299 -6.90 13.70 12.71
CA PHE A 299 -6.61 13.60 14.15
C PHE A 299 -6.25 14.96 14.75
N SER A 300 -5.40 15.72 14.04
CA SER A 300 -5.00 17.08 14.41
C SER A 300 -6.08 18.15 14.15
N ASN A 301 -7.32 17.76 13.84
CA ASN A 301 -8.45 18.62 13.47
C ASN A 301 -8.25 19.46 12.18
N MET A 302 -7.24 19.14 11.36
CA MET A 302 -6.80 19.93 10.20
C MET A 302 -7.60 19.60 8.92
N SER A 303 -8.93 19.73 9.02
CA SER A 303 -9.85 19.39 7.93
C SER A 303 -9.77 20.33 6.72
N THR A 304 -9.28 21.56 6.87
CA THR A 304 -9.05 22.48 5.74
C THR A 304 -7.83 22.05 4.93
N THR A 305 -6.73 21.67 5.61
CA THR A 305 -5.55 21.10 4.96
C THR A 305 -5.90 19.77 4.23
N VAL A 306 -6.70 18.89 4.84
CA VAL A 306 -7.14 17.64 4.17
C VAL A 306 -8.02 17.91 2.96
N ARG A 307 -8.97 18.85 3.05
CA ARG A 307 -9.77 19.29 1.90
C ARG A 307 -8.88 19.75 0.75
N GLN A 308 -7.87 20.57 1.04
CA GLN A 308 -6.93 21.08 0.04
C GLN A 308 -6.14 19.96 -0.67
N ILE A 309 -5.75 18.92 0.07
CA ILE A 309 -5.08 17.73 -0.48
C ILE A 309 -6.03 16.93 -1.37
N LEU A 310 -7.31 16.75 -0.97
CA LEU A 310 -8.32 16.09 -1.80
C LEU A 310 -8.58 16.84 -3.11
N GLU A 311 -8.68 18.18 -3.05
CA GLU A 311 -8.81 19.04 -4.24
C GLU A 311 -7.58 18.95 -5.17
N ASN A 312 -6.37 18.90 -4.59
CA ASN A 312 -5.13 18.67 -5.35
C ASN A 312 -5.18 17.31 -6.06
N LEU A 313 -5.48 16.21 -5.36
CA LEU A 313 -5.58 14.87 -5.96
C LEU A 313 -6.68 14.78 -7.03
N ALA A 314 -7.84 15.43 -6.82
CA ALA A 314 -8.89 15.56 -7.83
C ALA A 314 -8.41 16.30 -9.10
N SER A 315 -7.59 17.34 -8.95
CA SER A 315 -6.99 18.05 -10.10
C SER A 315 -6.02 17.16 -10.89
N VAL A 316 -5.30 16.26 -10.21
CA VAL A 316 -4.41 15.27 -10.82
C VAL A 316 -5.21 14.20 -11.56
N VAL A 317 -6.30 13.66 -10.99
CA VAL A 317 -7.24 12.77 -11.71
C VAL A 317 -7.81 13.46 -12.94
N ARG A 318 -8.17 14.75 -12.85
CA ARG A 318 -8.68 15.53 -13.99
C ARG A 318 -7.66 15.66 -15.13
N PHE A 319 -6.36 15.65 -14.83
CA PHE A 319 -5.29 15.77 -15.81
C PHE A 319 -4.88 14.42 -16.43
N HIS A 320 -4.64 13.40 -15.59
CA HIS A 320 -4.14 12.09 -16.05
C HIS A 320 -5.23 11.03 -16.27
N GLY A 321 -6.43 11.22 -15.73
CA GLY A 321 -7.51 10.22 -15.65
C GLY A 321 -7.39 9.26 -14.45
N PHE A 322 -6.31 9.37 -13.67
CA PHE A 322 -5.98 8.61 -12.47
C PHE A 322 -4.93 9.40 -11.65
N ILE A 323 -4.53 8.90 -10.47
CA ILE A 323 -3.45 9.50 -9.69
C ILE A 323 -2.15 8.69 -9.92
N PRO A 324 -1.06 9.29 -10.45
CA PRO A 324 0.24 8.64 -10.55
C PRO A 324 0.88 8.49 -9.16
N ASN A 325 1.91 7.64 -9.03
CA ASN A 325 2.62 7.40 -7.77
C ASN A 325 3.06 8.71 -7.07
N SER A 326 3.58 9.68 -7.84
CA SER A 326 3.95 11.02 -7.35
C SER A 326 3.82 12.07 -8.47
N GLY A 327 3.83 13.34 -8.08
CA GLY A 327 3.77 14.51 -8.97
C GLY A 327 5.00 14.79 -9.84
N ASN A 328 6.03 13.93 -9.84
CA ASN A 328 7.15 14.03 -10.79
C ASN A 328 6.80 13.31 -12.10
N VAL A 329 7.14 13.90 -13.24
CA VAL A 329 6.87 13.36 -14.59
C VAL A 329 7.44 11.94 -14.77
N GLN A 330 8.57 11.63 -14.11
CA GLN A 330 9.22 10.31 -14.07
C GLN A 330 8.36 9.21 -13.40
N LEU A 331 7.26 9.58 -12.74
CA LEU A 331 6.31 8.64 -12.12
C LEU A 331 4.93 8.63 -12.82
N SER A 332 4.74 9.45 -13.87
CA SER A 332 3.43 9.75 -14.47
C SER A 332 2.69 8.62 -15.20
N ARG A 333 3.33 7.47 -15.50
CA ARG A 333 2.68 6.30 -16.15
C ARG A 333 2.38 5.12 -15.23
N ARG A 334 2.66 5.26 -13.93
CA ARG A 334 2.36 4.26 -12.90
C ARG A 334 1.57 4.90 -11.75
N SER A 335 0.54 4.22 -11.28
CA SER A 335 -0.27 4.67 -10.14
C SER A 335 0.35 4.22 -8.80
N ASN A 336 -0.45 4.15 -7.75
CA ASN A 336 -0.13 3.51 -6.47
C ASN A 336 -1.37 2.78 -5.94
N PRO A 337 -1.31 2.06 -4.80
CA PRO A 337 -2.50 1.48 -4.17
C PRO A 337 -3.66 2.49 -4.08
N PRO A 338 -4.82 2.21 -4.72
CA PRO A 338 -5.82 3.24 -4.97
C PRO A 338 -6.65 3.53 -3.70
N LEU A 339 -6.26 4.57 -2.96
CA LEU A 339 -6.85 4.90 -1.66
C LEU A 339 -7.57 6.26 -1.64
N PHE A 340 -7.62 7.01 -2.75
CA PHE A 340 -8.31 8.32 -2.82
C PHE A 340 -9.78 8.24 -2.38
N THR A 341 -10.49 7.17 -2.74
CA THR A 341 -11.87 6.93 -2.30
C THR A 341 -11.99 6.82 -0.77
N GLN A 342 -11.00 6.21 -0.11
CA GLN A 342 -10.98 6.10 1.35
C GLN A 342 -10.52 7.39 2.04
N MET A 343 -9.66 8.21 1.39
CA MET A 343 -9.34 9.55 1.87
C MET A 343 -10.57 10.47 1.89
N VAL A 344 -11.44 10.37 0.88
CA VAL A 344 -12.72 11.09 0.83
C VAL A 344 -13.68 10.55 1.89
N ALA A 345 -13.63 9.25 2.22
CA ALA A 345 -14.42 8.66 3.31
C ALA A 345 -13.99 9.16 4.68
N ASP A 346 -12.70 9.09 5.01
CA ASP A 346 -12.15 9.63 6.27
C ASP A 346 -12.55 11.11 6.45
N TYR A 347 -12.45 11.92 5.40
CA TYR A 347 -12.85 13.32 5.44
C TYR A 347 -14.38 13.50 5.59
N TYR A 348 -15.20 12.71 4.89
CA TYR A 348 -16.65 12.79 4.99
C TYR A 348 -17.14 12.38 6.39
N ASP A 349 -16.63 11.27 6.93
CA ASP A 349 -16.97 10.79 8.27
C ASP A 349 -16.54 11.78 9.37
N ALA A 350 -15.43 12.50 9.17
CA ALA A 350 -14.95 13.54 10.09
C ALA A 350 -15.68 14.89 9.98
N THR A 351 -16.47 15.15 8.92
CA THR A 351 -17.01 16.50 8.63
C THR A 351 -18.48 16.57 8.22
N GLY A 352 -19.09 15.46 7.79
CA GLY A 352 -20.42 15.42 7.16
C GLY A 352 -20.52 16.22 5.84
N ASN A 353 -19.41 16.66 5.25
CA ASN A 353 -19.39 17.63 4.16
C ASN A 353 -19.84 17.02 2.81
N LYS A 354 -21.17 16.96 2.64
CA LYS A 354 -21.85 16.48 1.43
C LYS A 354 -21.57 17.32 0.18
N THR A 355 -21.14 18.57 0.34
CA THR A 355 -20.74 19.44 -0.78
C THR A 355 -19.43 18.96 -1.40
N LEU A 356 -18.38 18.79 -0.61
CA LEU A 356 -17.11 18.25 -1.12
C LEU A 356 -17.30 16.82 -1.66
N LEU A 357 -18.11 15.97 -1.00
CA LEU A 357 -18.41 14.64 -1.53
C LEU A 357 -19.03 14.69 -2.94
N LYS A 358 -19.95 15.62 -3.20
CA LYS A 358 -20.56 15.84 -4.53
C LYS A 358 -19.54 16.33 -5.56
N GLU A 359 -18.53 17.09 -5.14
CA GLU A 359 -17.42 17.61 -5.97
C GLU A 359 -16.35 16.55 -6.26
N MET A 360 -16.10 15.62 -5.32
CA MET A 360 -15.09 14.56 -5.44
C MET A 360 -15.55 13.33 -6.22
N ILE A 361 -16.85 13.00 -6.14
CA ILE A 361 -17.44 11.79 -6.75
C ILE A 361 -17.10 11.59 -8.25
N PRO A 362 -17.14 12.60 -9.14
CA PRO A 362 -16.77 12.42 -10.54
C PRO A 362 -15.33 11.94 -10.73
N TRP A 363 -14.41 12.32 -9.85
CA TRP A 363 -13.00 11.96 -9.93
C TRP A 363 -12.75 10.55 -9.38
N MET A 364 -13.45 10.16 -8.31
CA MET A 364 -13.44 8.77 -7.84
C MET A 364 -14.04 7.81 -8.89
N ASP A 365 -15.15 8.18 -9.52
CA ASP A 365 -15.74 7.43 -10.64
C ASP A 365 -14.74 7.30 -11.82
N GLN A 366 -14.06 8.40 -12.17
CA GLN A 366 -13.05 8.44 -13.24
C GLN A 366 -11.82 7.57 -12.96
N GLU A 367 -11.31 7.57 -11.73
CA GLU A 367 -10.19 6.70 -11.34
C GLU A 367 -10.58 5.21 -11.41
N MET A 368 -11.77 4.84 -10.90
CA MET A 368 -12.23 3.45 -10.97
C MET A 368 -12.41 2.96 -12.42
N LEU A 369 -12.86 3.84 -13.33
CA LEU A 369 -12.91 3.55 -14.76
C LEU A 369 -11.50 3.36 -15.37
N TRP A 370 -10.50 4.10 -14.90
CA TRP A 370 -9.11 3.90 -15.34
C TRP A 370 -8.53 2.56 -14.86
N TRP A 371 -8.76 2.16 -13.60
CA TRP A 371 -8.30 0.85 -13.11
C TRP A 371 -8.98 -0.30 -13.87
N ALA A 372 -10.31 -0.21 -14.05
CA ALA A 372 -11.08 -1.19 -14.83
C ALA A 372 -10.61 -1.31 -16.29
N LYS A 373 -10.18 -0.21 -16.91
CA LYS A 373 -9.67 -0.21 -18.30
C LYS A 373 -8.23 -0.72 -18.43
N ASN A 374 -7.34 -0.32 -17.52
CA ASN A 374 -5.88 -0.46 -17.75
C ASN A 374 -5.21 -1.54 -16.89
N ARG A 375 -5.86 -2.00 -15.80
CA ARG A 375 -5.28 -2.87 -14.77
C ARG A 375 -6.12 -4.12 -14.46
N ALA A 376 -7.34 -4.22 -14.99
CA ALA A 376 -8.13 -5.44 -14.93
C ALA A 376 -7.63 -6.52 -15.91
N LEU A 377 -7.93 -7.79 -15.60
CA LEU A 377 -7.79 -8.96 -16.47
C LEU A 377 -8.63 -10.15 -15.97
N ASP A 378 -8.91 -11.11 -16.85
CA ASP A 378 -9.59 -12.36 -16.50
C ASP A 378 -8.56 -13.42 -16.05
N VAL A 379 -8.65 -13.83 -14.78
CA VAL A 379 -7.91 -14.98 -14.22
C VAL A 379 -8.74 -16.25 -14.42
N LYS A 380 -8.12 -17.31 -14.94
CA LYS A 380 -8.73 -18.64 -15.01
C LYS A 380 -8.04 -19.55 -13.99
N LEU A 381 -8.81 -20.11 -13.07
CA LEU A 381 -8.32 -21.08 -12.09
C LEU A 381 -8.22 -22.50 -12.70
N PRO A 382 -7.43 -23.41 -12.10
CA PRO A 382 -7.35 -24.82 -12.55
C PRO A 382 -8.70 -25.55 -12.56
N SER A 383 -9.66 -25.11 -11.74
CA SER A 383 -11.06 -25.59 -11.75
C SER A 383 -11.85 -25.24 -13.03
N GLY A 384 -11.27 -24.45 -13.94
CA GLY A 384 -11.92 -23.95 -15.15
C GLY A 384 -12.70 -22.65 -14.95
N GLN A 385 -13.05 -22.31 -13.71
CA GLN A 385 -13.75 -21.07 -13.35
C GLN A 385 -12.92 -19.83 -13.70
N LYS A 386 -13.59 -18.78 -14.17
CA LYS A 386 -12.99 -17.47 -14.47
C LYS A 386 -13.43 -16.40 -13.48
N TYR A 387 -12.53 -15.48 -13.18
CA TYR A 387 -12.75 -14.33 -12.31
C TYR A 387 -12.03 -13.08 -12.86
N GLN A 388 -12.73 -11.94 -12.89
CA GLN A 388 -12.10 -10.67 -13.26
C GLN A 388 -11.40 -10.07 -12.04
N MET A 389 -10.08 -9.88 -12.16
CA MET A 389 -9.19 -9.41 -11.10
C MET A 389 -8.42 -8.17 -11.57
N TYR A 390 -7.68 -7.55 -10.65
CA TYR A 390 -6.81 -6.40 -10.88
C TYR A 390 -5.35 -6.77 -10.60
N GLN A 391 -4.43 -6.14 -11.33
CA GLN A 391 -2.99 -6.36 -11.24
C GLN A 391 -2.23 -5.04 -11.38
N TYR A 392 -1.14 -4.86 -10.62
CA TYR A 392 -0.17 -3.80 -10.85
C TYR A 392 0.60 -4.10 -12.14
N ARG A 393 0.47 -3.21 -13.13
CA ARG A 393 0.97 -3.43 -14.50
C ARG A 393 1.31 -2.09 -15.14
N ALA A 394 2.36 -1.48 -14.63
CA ALA A 394 2.84 -0.17 -15.05
C ALA A 394 3.06 -0.13 -16.57
N SER A 395 2.64 0.96 -17.19
CA SER A 395 2.72 1.08 -18.65
C SER A 395 4.09 1.60 -19.08
N SER A 396 5.13 0.82 -18.80
CA SER A 396 6.52 1.03 -19.20
C SER A 396 7.15 -0.30 -19.61
N THR A 397 8.12 -0.24 -20.51
CA THR A 397 9.10 -1.29 -20.77
C THR A 397 10.53 -0.77 -20.76
N CYS A 398 10.77 0.47 -20.32
CA CYS A 398 12.11 1.07 -20.19
C CYS A 398 12.61 1.07 -18.73
N PRO A 399 13.94 1.08 -18.48
CA PRO A 399 14.52 1.32 -17.16
C PRO A 399 13.98 2.61 -16.51
N ARG A 400 13.82 2.61 -15.18
CA ARG A 400 13.42 3.83 -14.43
C ARG A 400 14.54 4.88 -14.48
N PRO A 401 14.27 6.15 -14.82
CA PRO A 401 15.30 7.19 -14.86
C PRO A 401 15.91 7.48 -13.48
N GLU A 402 15.16 7.28 -12.39
CA GLU A 402 15.61 7.46 -11.01
C GLU A 402 16.52 6.34 -10.48
N ASN A 403 16.66 5.22 -11.19
CA ASN A 403 17.65 4.18 -10.86
C ASN A 403 18.21 3.47 -12.11
N TYR A 404 18.56 4.27 -13.12
CA TYR A 404 18.68 3.83 -14.51
C TYR A 404 19.70 2.71 -14.75
N LEU A 405 20.92 2.80 -14.22
CA LEU A 405 21.95 1.79 -14.49
C LEU A 405 21.68 0.46 -13.77
N ILE A 406 21.10 0.50 -12.57
CA ILE A 406 20.73 -0.71 -11.83
C ILE A 406 19.58 -1.41 -12.55
N ASP A 407 18.55 -0.69 -12.96
CA ASP A 407 17.44 -1.23 -13.77
C ASP A 407 17.93 -1.79 -15.11
N LEU A 408 18.74 -1.03 -15.86
CA LEU A 408 19.34 -1.44 -17.13
C LEU A 408 20.08 -2.78 -16.99
N ASN A 409 20.94 -2.91 -15.96
CA ASN A 409 21.62 -4.15 -15.64
C ASN A 409 20.66 -5.29 -15.24
N ASN A 410 19.66 -5.02 -14.39
CA ASN A 410 18.68 -6.03 -13.97
C ASN A 410 17.91 -6.62 -15.17
N GLY A 411 17.56 -5.78 -16.15
CA GLY A 411 16.88 -6.22 -17.36
C GLY A 411 17.78 -6.98 -18.33
N LEU A 412 18.99 -6.49 -18.59
CA LEU A 412 19.94 -7.13 -19.51
C LEU A 412 20.45 -8.50 -19.00
N ASN A 413 20.58 -8.66 -17.68
CA ASN A 413 21.10 -9.87 -17.03
C ASN A 413 20.01 -10.65 -16.26
N GLY A 414 18.72 -10.43 -16.59
CA GLY A 414 17.58 -11.03 -15.88
C GLY A 414 17.13 -12.41 -16.40
N THR A 415 16.13 -13.00 -15.75
CA THR A 415 15.57 -14.33 -16.12
C THR A 415 14.65 -14.32 -17.35
N GLY A 416 14.66 -13.28 -18.17
CA GLY A 416 13.73 -13.11 -19.28
C GLY A 416 14.04 -11.89 -20.16
N HIS A 417 13.13 -11.53 -21.06
CA HIS A 417 13.33 -10.36 -21.93
C HIS A 417 13.47 -9.06 -21.10
N PRO A 418 14.44 -8.18 -21.42
CA PRO A 418 14.67 -6.96 -20.64
C PRO A 418 13.42 -6.08 -20.48
N GLU A 419 12.61 -5.92 -21.54
CA GLU A 419 11.35 -5.16 -21.50
C GLU A 419 10.34 -5.71 -20.46
N PHE A 420 10.31 -7.02 -20.22
CA PHE A 420 9.43 -7.63 -19.21
C PHE A 420 9.95 -7.37 -17.79
N ILE A 421 11.27 -7.45 -17.58
CA ILE A 421 11.91 -7.16 -16.30
C ILE A 421 11.71 -5.67 -15.95
N TRP A 422 12.00 -4.76 -16.89
CA TRP A 422 11.78 -3.32 -16.73
C TRP A 422 10.31 -2.96 -16.47
N SER A 423 9.38 -3.65 -17.13
CA SER A 423 7.94 -3.51 -16.85
C SER A 423 7.58 -4.00 -15.43
N SER A 424 8.07 -5.19 -15.04
CA SER A 424 7.83 -5.75 -13.70
C SER A 424 8.44 -4.91 -12.57
N ILE A 425 9.59 -4.26 -12.82
CA ILE A 425 10.21 -3.27 -11.92
C ILE A 425 9.29 -2.05 -11.76
N ALA A 426 8.83 -1.45 -12.86
CA ALA A 426 7.91 -0.32 -12.80
C ALA A 426 6.56 -0.69 -12.13
N SER A 427 6.09 -1.92 -12.29
CA SER A 427 4.89 -2.46 -11.63
C SER A 427 5.09 -2.69 -10.13
N ALA A 428 6.29 -3.05 -9.67
CA ALA A 428 6.57 -3.13 -8.24
C ALA A 428 6.54 -1.74 -7.59
N CYS A 429 7.06 -0.70 -8.27
CA CYS A 429 6.87 0.69 -7.84
C CYS A 429 5.40 1.13 -7.89
N GLU A 430 4.58 0.58 -8.81
CA GLU A 430 3.13 0.80 -8.81
C GLU A 430 2.45 0.15 -7.59
N SER A 431 2.94 -1.01 -7.13
CA SER A 431 2.43 -1.68 -5.93
C SER A 431 2.76 -0.97 -4.61
N GLY A 432 3.77 -0.09 -4.61
CA GLY A 432 4.36 0.48 -3.40
C GLY A 432 5.31 -0.47 -2.65
N PHE A 433 5.49 -1.72 -3.10
CA PHE A 433 6.45 -2.69 -2.57
C PHE A 433 7.69 -2.79 -3.48
N ASP A 434 8.40 -1.68 -3.69
CA ASP A 434 9.67 -1.60 -4.43
C ASP A 434 10.88 -1.62 -3.47
N PHE A 435 11.49 -2.78 -3.18
CA PHE A 435 11.22 -4.13 -3.71
C PHE A 435 11.04 -5.14 -2.57
N SER A 436 10.55 -6.32 -2.95
CA SER A 436 10.25 -7.44 -2.08
C SER A 436 10.39 -8.74 -2.87
N THR A 437 10.84 -9.80 -2.20
CA THR A 437 10.77 -11.19 -2.67
C THR A 437 9.34 -11.64 -3.01
N ARG A 438 8.31 -10.89 -2.55
CA ARG A 438 6.91 -11.02 -2.97
C ARG A 438 6.75 -11.10 -4.50
N TRP A 439 7.58 -10.35 -5.23
CA TRP A 439 7.52 -10.21 -6.70
C TRP A 439 8.55 -11.04 -7.47
N PHE A 440 9.43 -11.78 -6.78
CA PHE A 440 10.55 -12.49 -7.38
C PHE A 440 10.21 -13.96 -7.66
N ALA A 441 11.01 -14.66 -8.48
CA ALA A 441 10.93 -16.11 -8.56
C ALA A 441 11.61 -16.72 -7.32
N HIS A 442 11.01 -17.76 -6.74
CA HIS A 442 11.60 -18.50 -5.61
C HIS A 442 12.41 -19.75 -6.06
N GLN A 443 12.74 -19.83 -7.36
CA GLN A 443 13.43 -20.96 -7.99
C GLN A 443 14.31 -20.47 -9.16
N GLY A 444 15.32 -21.26 -9.53
CA GLY A 444 16.28 -20.92 -10.58
C GLY A 444 17.51 -20.15 -10.06
N ILE A 445 18.45 -19.84 -10.97
CA ILE A 445 19.77 -19.27 -10.62
C ILE A 445 19.72 -17.85 -10.02
N TYR A 446 18.60 -17.14 -10.21
CA TYR A 446 18.36 -15.78 -9.71
C TYR A 446 17.24 -15.74 -8.65
N ALA A 447 16.93 -16.89 -8.02
CA ALA A 447 15.89 -17.00 -6.99
C ALA A 447 16.04 -15.94 -5.89
N ASP A 448 14.91 -15.39 -5.42
CA ASP A 448 14.82 -14.36 -4.39
C ASP A 448 15.66 -13.09 -4.68
N SER A 449 15.98 -12.83 -5.95
CA SER A 449 16.69 -11.63 -6.40
C SER A 449 15.93 -10.84 -7.48
N LYS A 450 16.25 -9.54 -7.58
CA LYS A 450 15.66 -8.57 -8.53
C LYS A 450 15.82 -8.95 -10.00
N TYR A 451 16.83 -9.74 -10.36
CA TYR A 451 17.00 -10.32 -11.70
C TYR A 451 15.87 -11.30 -12.10
N SER A 452 15.08 -11.77 -11.13
CA SER A 452 13.93 -12.67 -11.32
C SER A 452 12.56 -12.00 -11.10
N ILE A 453 12.51 -10.66 -11.06
CA ILE A 453 11.29 -9.91 -10.78
C ILE A 453 10.24 -10.10 -11.88
N ARG A 454 9.05 -10.54 -11.48
CA ARG A 454 7.93 -10.88 -12.36
C ARG A 454 6.58 -10.44 -11.81
N THR A 455 6.52 -9.22 -11.29
CA THR A 455 5.29 -8.55 -10.81
C THR A 455 4.13 -8.66 -11.80
N ASN A 456 4.42 -8.60 -13.11
CA ASN A 456 3.44 -8.72 -14.18
C ASN A 456 2.81 -10.14 -14.32
N ASP A 457 3.34 -11.15 -13.63
CA ASP A 457 2.77 -12.51 -13.57
C ASP A 457 1.95 -12.76 -12.29
N ILE A 458 1.85 -11.78 -11.39
CA ILE A 458 1.28 -11.97 -10.05
C ILE A 458 -0.02 -11.16 -9.94
N ILE A 459 -1.07 -11.78 -9.40
CA ILE A 459 -2.32 -11.13 -9.03
C ILE A 459 -2.28 -10.88 -7.52
N PRO A 460 -2.18 -9.62 -7.07
CA PRO A 460 -1.91 -9.34 -5.66
C PRO A 460 -3.19 -9.14 -4.85
N VAL A 461 -3.24 -9.71 -3.64
CA VAL A 461 -4.45 -9.71 -2.80
C VAL A 461 -4.85 -8.31 -2.34
N ASP A 462 -3.88 -7.48 -1.98
CA ASP A 462 -4.09 -6.13 -1.47
C ASP A 462 -4.74 -5.19 -2.49
N LEU A 463 -4.28 -5.15 -3.75
CA LEU A 463 -4.93 -4.35 -4.81
C LEU A 463 -6.41 -4.72 -4.98
N ASN A 464 -6.71 -6.01 -5.00
CA ASN A 464 -8.07 -6.51 -5.21
C ASN A 464 -8.97 -6.21 -4.01
N VAL A 465 -8.42 -6.21 -2.79
CA VAL A 465 -9.10 -5.71 -1.60
C VAL A 465 -9.34 -4.20 -1.67
N PHE A 466 -8.35 -3.39 -2.06
CA PHE A 466 -8.53 -1.92 -2.18
C PHE A 466 -9.61 -1.57 -3.21
N MET A 467 -9.60 -2.24 -4.38
CA MET A 467 -10.65 -2.08 -5.38
C MET A 467 -12.03 -2.51 -4.85
N ALA A 468 -12.13 -3.64 -4.15
CA ALA A 468 -13.40 -4.09 -3.55
C ALA A 468 -13.89 -3.13 -2.46
N TRP A 469 -13.00 -2.58 -1.64
CA TRP A 469 -13.29 -1.59 -0.61
C TRP A 469 -13.77 -0.28 -1.22
N ASN A 470 -13.12 0.21 -2.29
CA ASN A 470 -13.55 1.40 -3.02
C ASN A 470 -14.94 1.23 -3.63
N PHE A 471 -15.27 0.05 -4.18
CA PHE A 471 -16.62 -0.22 -4.68
C PHE A 471 -17.69 -0.24 -3.57
N ALA A 472 -17.37 -0.69 -2.35
CA ALA A 472 -18.28 -0.58 -1.20
C ALA A 472 -18.49 0.89 -0.80
N THR A 473 -17.40 1.65 -0.63
CA THR A 473 -17.45 3.07 -0.27
C THR A 473 -18.20 3.91 -1.33
N LEU A 474 -17.97 3.65 -2.62
CA LEU A 474 -18.69 4.32 -3.71
C LEU A 474 -20.17 3.94 -3.79
N THR A 475 -20.54 2.71 -3.42
CA THR A 475 -21.96 2.33 -3.28
C THR A 475 -22.64 3.25 -2.26
N ASN A 476 -22.06 3.38 -1.06
CA ASN A 476 -22.59 4.23 0.01
C ASN A 476 -22.64 5.71 -0.40
N PHE A 477 -21.59 6.24 -1.04
CA PHE A 477 -21.56 7.62 -1.50
C PHE A 477 -22.59 7.93 -2.58
N HIS A 478 -22.79 7.04 -3.56
CA HIS A 478 -23.82 7.23 -4.57
C HIS A 478 -25.23 7.12 -3.96
N GLU A 479 -25.45 6.31 -2.93
CA GLU A 479 -26.70 6.30 -2.15
C GLU A 479 -26.91 7.62 -1.38
N ILE A 480 -25.89 8.12 -0.69
CA ILE A 480 -25.93 9.42 0.00
C ILE A 480 -26.28 10.57 -0.96
N LEU A 481 -25.82 10.51 -2.22
CA LEU A 481 -26.12 11.49 -3.26
C LEU A 481 -27.41 11.20 -4.06
N GLY A 482 -28.19 10.18 -3.71
CA GLY A 482 -29.45 9.83 -4.38
C GLY A 482 -29.29 9.21 -5.78
N ARG A 483 -28.11 8.70 -6.11
CA ARG A 483 -27.72 8.15 -7.42
C ARG A 483 -27.90 6.62 -7.47
N SER A 484 -29.07 6.12 -7.10
CA SER A 484 -29.33 4.69 -6.81
C SER A 484 -28.90 3.73 -7.93
N LYS A 485 -29.00 4.11 -9.21
CA LYS A 485 -28.47 3.30 -10.33
C LYS A 485 -26.96 3.10 -10.21
N LYS A 486 -26.20 4.18 -9.96
CA LYS A 486 -24.73 4.13 -9.89
C LYS A 486 -24.26 3.39 -8.64
N ALA A 487 -25.00 3.51 -7.54
CA ALA A 487 -24.79 2.66 -6.36
C ALA A 487 -25.01 1.18 -6.67
N SER A 488 -26.09 0.81 -7.37
CA SER A 488 -26.34 -0.58 -7.79
C SER A 488 -25.24 -1.13 -8.70
N GLU A 489 -24.72 -0.33 -9.64
CA GLU A 489 -23.55 -0.70 -10.46
C GLU A 489 -22.32 -1.04 -9.59
N TYR A 490 -22.00 -0.20 -8.59
CA TYR A 490 -20.88 -0.48 -7.68
C TYR A 490 -21.15 -1.63 -6.70
N ARG A 491 -22.39 -1.82 -6.26
CA ARG A 491 -22.79 -2.94 -5.38
C ARG A 491 -22.53 -4.29 -6.05
N GLU A 492 -22.88 -4.42 -7.33
CA GLU A 492 -22.59 -5.63 -8.12
C GLU A 492 -21.13 -5.75 -8.60
N LEU A 493 -20.35 -4.65 -8.63
CA LEU A 493 -18.89 -4.72 -8.79
C LEU A 493 -18.23 -5.23 -7.50
N HIS A 494 -18.56 -4.66 -6.34
CA HIS A 494 -18.09 -5.12 -5.03
C HIS A 494 -18.38 -6.60 -4.82
N LYS A 495 -19.65 -7.02 -4.97
CA LYS A 495 -20.12 -8.39 -4.76
C LYS A 495 -19.38 -9.42 -5.64
N ARG A 496 -19.12 -9.09 -6.92
CA ARG A 496 -18.37 -9.96 -7.83
C ARG A 496 -16.88 -10.03 -7.47
N LEU A 497 -16.23 -8.89 -7.22
CA LEU A 497 -14.81 -8.85 -6.88
C LEU A 497 -14.54 -9.46 -5.49
N ARG A 498 -15.42 -9.26 -4.52
CA ARG A 498 -15.34 -9.90 -3.19
C ARG A 498 -15.39 -11.42 -3.30
N LYS A 499 -16.35 -11.97 -4.08
CA LYS A 499 -16.37 -13.41 -4.36
C LYS A 499 -15.04 -13.85 -4.99
N ALA A 500 -14.53 -13.08 -5.95
CA ALA A 500 -13.30 -13.42 -6.65
C ALA A 500 -12.06 -13.38 -5.72
N VAL A 501 -11.97 -12.44 -4.77
CA VAL A 501 -10.96 -12.41 -3.70
C VAL A 501 -10.97 -13.71 -2.90
N ASP A 502 -12.16 -14.17 -2.48
CA ASP A 502 -12.31 -15.39 -1.70
C ASP A 502 -12.06 -16.68 -2.50
N GLU A 503 -12.27 -16.69 -3.82
CA GLU A 503 -12.05 -17.90 -4.65
C GLU A 503 -10.68 -17.96 -5.36
N VAL A 504 -10.00 -16.83 -5.56
CA VAL A 504 -8.68 -16.78 -6.22
C VAL A 504 -7.51 -16.82 -5.22
N PHE A 505 -7.68 -16.30 -4.00
CA PHE A 505 -6.57 -16.12 -3.05
C PHE A 505 -6.64 -17.01 -1.80
N TRP A 506 -7.81 -17.49 -1.39
CA TRP A 506 -7.98 -18.21 -0.12
C TRP A 506 -7.36 -19.61 -0.16
N SER A 507 -6.54 -19.93 0.84
CA SER A 507 -6.13 -21.30 1.14
C SER A 507 -6.93 -21.82 2.32
N GLU A 508 -7.75 -22.86 2.10
CA GLU A 508 -8.38 -23.59 3.20
C GLU A 508 -7.34 -24.30 4.09
N ASP A 509 -6.19 -24.72 3.56
CA ASP A 509 -5.16 -25.44 4.33
C ASP A 509 -4.41 -24.51 5.29
N TYR A 510 -3.94 -23.35 4.81
CA TYR A 510 -3.26 -22.37 5.65
C TYR A 510 -4.22 -21.52 6.48
N GLY A 511 -5.44 -21.27 6.00
CA GLY A 511 -6.43 -20.42 6.67
C GLY A 511 -6.23 -18.91 6.46
N ALA A 512 -5.65 -18.52 5.34
CA ALA A 512 -5.40 -17.12 4.95
C ALA A 512 -5.50 -16.94 3.43
N TRP A 513 -5.52 -15.69 2.97
CA TRP A 513 -5.46 -15.34 1.55
C TRP A 513 -4.00 -15.06 1.13
N PHE A 514 -3.65 -15.32 -0.12
CA PHE A 514 -2.30 -15.15 -0.66
C PHE A 514 -2.35 -14.64 -2.11
N ASP A 515 -1.29 -13.97 -2.57
CA ASP A 515 -1.20 -13.57 -3.98
C ASP A 515 -1.23 -14.81 -4.91
N TYR A 516 -1.89 -14.69 -6.06
CA TYR A 516 -2.01 -15.78 -7.04
C TYR A 516 -1.02 -15.63 -8.19
N ASP A 517 -0.33 -16.71 -8.53
CA ASP A 517 0.67 -16.76 -9.60
C ASP A 517 0.03 -17.19 -10.92
N LEU A 518 0.08 -16.34 -11.95
CA LEU A 518 -0.50 -16.64 -13.27
C LEU A 518 0.26 -17.75 -14.01
N MET A 519 1.58 -17.76 -13.87
CA MET A 519 2.46 -18.69 -14.60
C MET A 519 2.54 -20.06 -13.89
N GLU A 520 2.63 -20.06 -12.56
CA GLU A 520 2.67 -21.29 -11.75
C GLU A 520 1.26 -21.80 -11.35
N GLN A 521 0.20 -21.06 -11.68
CA GLN A 521 -1.23 -21.36 -11.44
C GLN A 521 -1.56 -21.78 -9.99
N LYS A 522 -0.92 -21.12 -9.02
CA LYS A 522 -0.99 -21.48 -7.59
C LYS A 522 -0.88 -20.26 -6.68
N LEU A 523 -1.19 -20.46 -5.40
CA LEU A 523 -1.00 -19.45 -4.35
C LEU A 523 0.48 -19.31 -3.96
N ARG A 524 0.94 -18.07 -3.78
CA ARG A 524 2.28 -17.72 -3.28
C ARG A 524 2.26 -17.70 -1.75
N SER A 525 2.40 -18.88 -1.12
CA SER A 525 2.12 -19.13 0.30
C SER A 525 3.08 -18.47 1.33
N GLY A 526 3.83 -17.45 0.95
CA GLY A 526 4.67 -16.66 1.86
C GLY A 526 3.81 -15.80 2.80
N PHE A 527 4.31 -15.52 4.01
CA PHE A 527 3.65 -14.53 4.89
C PHE A 527 3.91 -13.12 4.38
N TYR A 528 2.82 -12.37 4.16
CA TYR A 528 2.80 -10.91 4.05
C TYR A 528 1.61 -10.36 4.87
N PRO A 529 1.68 -9.14 5.45
CA PRO A 529 0.53 -8.52 6.13
C PRO A 529 -0.74 -8.43 5.28
N SER A 530 -0.59 -8.35 3.96
CA SER A 530 -1.68 -8.38 2.97
C SER A 530 -2.52 -9.65 3.02
N ASN A 531 -1.98 -10.76 3.54
CA ASN A 531 -2.66 -12.05 3.65
C ASN A 531 -3.90 -12.05 4.57
N VAL A 532 -4.11 -10.97 5.35
CA VAL A 532 -5.32 -10.76 6.16
C VAL A 532 -6.13 -9.53 5.74
N PHE A 533 -5.67 -8.75 4.74
CA PHE A 533 -6.36 -7.54 4.27
C PHE A 533 -7.80 -7.77 3.81
N PRO A 534 -8.22 -8.93 3.26
CA PRO A 534 -9.63 -9.18 2.95
C PRO A 534 -10.60 -8.92 4.12
N LEU A 535 -10.16 -9.06 5.38
CA LEU A 535 -10.96 -8.72 6.56
C LEU A 535 -11.34 -7.22 6.66
N LEU A 536 -10.66 -6.32 5.95
CA LEU A 536 -11.09 -4.91 5.77
C LEU A 536 -12.49 -4.80 5.14
N LEU A 537 -12.92 -5.83 4.37
CA LEU A 537 -14.26 -5.91 3.78
C LEU A 537 -15.34 -6.34 4.80
N GLY A 538 -14.96 -6.63 6.05
CA GLY A 538 -15.87 -6.98 7.15
C GLY A 538 -16.67 -8.26 6.95
N SER A 539 -17.59 -8.57 7.87
CA SER A 539 -18.66 -9.57 7.68
C SER A 539 -18.25 -11.00 7.26
N TYR A 540 -17.07 -11.47 7.67
CA TYR A 540 -16.68 -12.88 7.45
C TYR A 540 -17.29 -13.80 8.51
N ALA A 541 -17.72 -14.99 8.10
CA ALA A 541 -18.24 -15.98 9.03
C ALA A 541 -17.14 -16.47 10.01
N ALA A 542 -17.52 -16.78 11.25
CA ALA A 542 -16.59 -17.19 12.31
C ALA A 542 -15.77 -18.46 12.02
N ARG A 543 -16.09 -19.22 10.95
CA ARG A 543 -15.23 -20.29 10.40
C ARG A 543 -13.93 -19.74 9.82
N ILE A 544 -14.01 -18.60 9.13
CA ILE A 544 -12.90 -17.93 8.46
C ILE A 544 -12.01 -17.23 9.48
N THR A 545 -12.59 -16.44 10.39
CA THR A 545 -11.81 -15.70 11.42
C THR A 545 -11.01 -16.64 12.31
N LYS A 546 -11.59 -17.79 12.72
CA LYS A 546 -10.88 -18.84 13.46
C LYS A 546 -9.73 -19.48 12.68
N LYS A 547 -9.85 -19.60 11.35
CA LYS A 547 -8.75 -20.07 10.49
C LYS A 547 -7.63 -19.02 10.38
N VAL A 548 -7.97 -17.74 10.21
CA VAL A 548 -7.00 -16.63 10.23
C VAL A 548 -6.29 -16.51 11.58
N LEU A 549 -7.02 -16.70 12.68
CA LEU A 549 -6.45 -16.74 14.03
C LEU A 549 -5.42 -17.87 14.17
N HIS A 550 -5.75 -19.08 13.70
CA HIS A 550 -4.83 -20.22 13.70
C HIS A 550 -3.58 -19.94 12.83
N TYR A 551 -3.76 -19.37 11.64
CA TYR A 551 -2.67 -18.96 10.75
C TYR A 551 -1.71 -17.97 11.43
N LEU A 552 -2.24 -16.90 12.04
CA LEU A 552 -1.42 -15.87 12.68
C LEU A 552 -0.67 -16.39 13.91
N LEU A 553 -1.31 -17.24 14.72
CA LEU A 553 -0.66 -17.90 15.86
C LEU A 553 0.43 -18.90 15.42
N GLY A 554 0.17 -19.68 14.37
CA GLY A 554 1.11 -20.69 13.86
C GLY A 554 2.29 -20.14 13.04
N SER A 555 2.09 -19.03 12.32
CA SER A 555 3.11 -18.43 11.43
C SER A 555 4.31 -17.80 12.16
N GLY A 556 4.21 -17.56 13.46
CA GLY A 556 5.23 -16.85 14.24
C GLY A 556 5.34 -15.34 13.96
N THR A 557 4.54 -14.77 13.06
CA THR A 557 4.55 -13.33 12.72
C THR A 557 4.27 -12.42 13.93
N LEU A 558 3.57 -12.93 14.93
CA LEU A 558 3.24 -12.21 16.16
C LEU A 558 4.38 -12.17 17.19
N ASN A 559 5.49 -12.87 16.97
CA ASN A 559 6.57 -13.02 17.96
C ASN A 559 7.55 -11.82 18.02
N PHE A 560 7.53 -10.95 17.01
CA PHE A 560 8.44 -9.81 16.90
C PHE A 560 8.14 -8.70 17.92
N LYS A 561 9.18 -8.00 18.39
CA LYS A 561 9.08 -7.02 19.49
C LYS A 561 8.56 -5.67 19.02
N GLY A 562 9.00 -5.23 17.84
CA GLY A 562 8.81 -3.88 17.35
C GLY A 562 7.48 -3.63 16.63
N GLY A 563 6.85 -4.67 16.09
CA GLY A 563 5.67 -4.56 15.23
C GLY A 563 5.40 -5.88 14.50
N ILE A 564 4.85 -5.78 13.29
CA ILE A 564 4.63 -6.90 12.35
C ILE A 564 5.64 -6.76 11.20
N PRO A 565 6.30 -7.83 10.75
CA PRO A 565 7.24 -7.77 9.64
C PRO A 565 6.52 -7.68 8.29
N VAL A 566 7.20 -7.21 7.25
CA VAL A 566 6.67 -7.27 5.87
C VAL A 566 6.64 -8.72 5.36
N SER A 567 7.64 -9.52 5.70
CA SER A 567 7.69 -10.95 5.35
C SER A 567 8.44 -11.78 6.39
N LEU A 568 8.55 -13.08 6.15
CA LEU A 568 9.39 -13.99 6.95
C LEU A 568 10.64 -14.46 6.18
N ASN A 569 10.94 -13.90 5.00
CA ASN A 569 12.10 -14.29 4.20
C ASN A 569 13.39 -13.64 4.74
N ASN A 570 14.10 -14.38 5.60
CA ASN A 570 15.32 -13.90 6.24
C ASN A 570 16.57 -13.87 5.34
N ALA A 571 16.49 -14.37 4.11
CA ALA A 571 17.56 -14.27 3.11
C ALA A 571 17.48 -12.96 2.29
N SER A 572 16.35 -12.27 2.30
CA SER A 572 16.16 -11.01 1.56
C SER A 572 17.02 -9.87 2.12
N HIS A 573 17.41 -8.96 1.25
CA HIS A 573 18.07 -7.68 1.57
C HIS A 573 17.28 -6.48 1.01
N GLU A 574 16.09 -6.73 0.44
CA GLU A 574 15.20 -5.70 -0.08
C GLU A 574 14.38 -5.06 1.05
N GLN A 575 13.91 -3.83 0.83
CA GLN A 575 13.34 -3.04 1.90
C GLN A 575 11.93 -3.47 2.34
N TRP A 576 11.12 -4.05 1.44
CA TRP A 576 9.79 -4.59 1.75
C TRP A 576 9.85 -6.10 2.07
N ASP A 577 10.77 -6.47 2.96
CA ASP A 577 10.94 -7.83 3.50
C ASP A 577 11.42 -7.79 4.96
N TYR A 578 11.55 -8.96 5.58
CA TYR A 578 12.27 -9.14 6.85
C TYR A 578 13.68 -8.50 6.79
N PRO A 579 14.17 -7.82 7.86
CA PRO A 579 13.59 -7.65 9.19
C PRO A 579 12.72 -6.39 9.34
N ASN A 580 12.31 -5.76 8.25
CA ASN A 580 11.58 -4.50 8.31
C ASN A 580 10.10 -4.72 8.65
N GLY A 581 9.53 -3.77 9.39
CA GLY A 581 8.10 -3.52 9.48
C GLY A 581 7.81 -2.07 9.08
N TRP A 582 6.78 -1.88 8.26
CA TRP A 582 6.42 -0.58 7.71
C TRP A 582 5.09 -0.10 8.31
N PRO A 583 4.95 1.20 8.65
CA PRO A 583 3.72 1.74 9.23
C PRO A 583 2.46 1.53 8.37
N PRO A 584 2.46 1.70 7.03
CA PRO A 584 1.32 1.38 6.16
C PRO A 584 0.75 -0.03 6.38
N LEU A 585 1.62 -1.04 6.36
CA LEU A 585 1.22 -2.44 6.44
C LEU A 585 0.85 -2.84 7.87
N THR A 586 1.55 -2.29 8.87
CA THR A 586 1.21 -2.49 10.29
C THR A 586 -0.16 -1.89 10.61
N HIS A 587 -0.46 -0.70 10.07
CA HIS A 587 -1.74 -0.03 10.21
C HIS A 587 -2.88 -0.81 9.55
N LEU A 588 -2.72 -1.19 8.27
CA LEU A 588 -3.73 -1.97 7.56
C LEU A 588 -3.94 -3.37 8.17
N PHE A 589 -2.88 -4.03 8.67
CA PHE A 589 -2.99 -5.28 9.41
C PHE A 589 -3.83 -5.12 10.68
N VAL A 590 -3.56 -4.08 11.48
CA VAL A 590 -4.34 -3.76 12.69
C VAL A 590 -5.80 -3.50 12.34
N GLU A 591 -6.09 -2.66 11.34
CA GLU A 591 -7.47 -2.37 10.91
C GLU A 591 -8.18 -3.61 10.36
N SER A 592 -7.49 -4.47 9.61
CA SER A 592 -8.02 -5.74 9.11
C SER A 592 -8.52 -6.63 10.24
N LEU A 593 -7.68 -6.80 11.28
CA LEU A 593 -8.03 -7.63 12.43
C LEU A 593 -9.08 -6.96 13.32
N ARG A 594 -9.05 -5.63 13.47
CA ARG A 594 -10.06 -4.86 14.21
C ARG A 594 -11.45 -4.92 13.55
N LEU A 595 -11.52 -4.85 12.22
CA LEU A 595 -12.77 -4.92 11.44
C LEU A 595 -13.31 -6.34 11.26
N SER A 596 -12.56 -7.37 11.64
CA SER A 596 -13.01 -8.77 11.58
C SER A 596 -14.16 -9.10 12.55
N GLY A 597 -14.31 -8.34 13.65
CA GLY A 597 -15.27 -8.60 14.72
C GLY A 597 -14.95 -9.81 15.61
N ASP A 598 -13.89 -10.57 15.33
CA ASP A 598 -13.45 -11.70 16.16
C ASP A 598 -12.63 -11.20 17.35
N GLU A 599 -13.12 -11.44 18.57
CA GLU A 599 -12.54 -10.97 19.83
C GLU A 599 -11.02 -11.20 19.93
N LYS A 600 -10.51 -12.35 19.46
CA LYS A 600 -9.09 -12.68 19.55
C LYS A 600 -8.26 -12.03 18.45
N LEU A 601 -8.85 -11.80 17.27
CA LEU A 601 -8.21 -10.97 16.25
C LEU A 601 -8.16 -9.50 16.68
N VAL A 602 -9.21 -8.98 17.32
CA VAL A 602 -9.24 -7.63 17.91
C VAL A 602 -8.18 -7.47 19.02
N GLU A 603 -8.02 -8.48 19.89
CA GLU A 603 -6.96 -8.51 20.91
C GLU A 603 -5.55 -8.49 20.29
N ILE A 604 -5.35 -9.24 19.19
CA ILE A 604 -4.09 -9.23 18.43
C ILE A 604 -3.87 -7.88 17.74
N ALA A 605 -4.93 -7.23 17.24
CA ALA A 605 -4.88 -5.91 16.63
C ALA A 605 -4.38 -4.86 17.64
N GLU A 606 -4.96 -4.83 18.85
CA GLU A 606 -4.51 -3.93 19.92
C GLU A 606 -3.05 -4.21 20.32
N LYS A 607 -2.66 -5.48 20.48
CA LYS A 607 -1.28 -5.87 20.80
C LYS A 607 -0.29 -5.44 19.72
N ALA A 608 -0.65 -5.54 18.44
CA ALA A 608 0.17 -5.08 17.32
C ALA A 608 0.26 -3.55 17.27
N ALA A 609 -0.85 -2.83 17.51
CA ALA A 609 -0.88 -1.38 17.59
C ALA A 609 0.04 -0.85 18.71
N TRP A 610 -0.09 -1.36 19.94
CA TRP A 610 0.74 -0.93 21.08
C TRP A 610 2.23 -1.27 20.90
N LYS A 611 2.58 -2.39 20.27
CA LYS A 611 3.98 -2.67 19.89
C LYS A 611 4.53 -1.56 19.00
N PHE A 612 3.83 -1.21 17.91
CA PHE A 612 4.29 -0.21 16.96
C PHE A 612 4.33 1.21 17.56
N ILE A 613 3.28 1.62 18.29
CA ILE A 613 3.27 2.89 19.04
C ILE A 613 4.48 2.99 19.97
N ARG A 614 4.78 1.92 20.74
CA ARG A 614 5.94 1.87 21.65
C ARG A 614 7.26 1.98 20.90
N THR A 615 7.42 1.30 19.77
CA THR A 615 8.66 1.32 18.97
C THR A 615 8.94 2.71 18.43
N ALA A 616 7.96 3.36 17.80
CA ALA A 616 8.12 4.72 17.31
C ALA A 616 8.30 5.74 18.45
N TYR A 617 7.58 5.55 19.57
CA TYR A 617 7.76 6.34 20.79
C TYR A 617 9.20 6.23 21.31
N ASN A 618 9.78 5.03 21.38
CA ASN A 618 11.15 4.87 21.82
C ASN A 618 12.14 5.53 20.85
N GLY A 619 11.92 5.41 19.54
CA GLY A 619 12.78 6.05 18.52
C GLY A 619 12.79 7.59 18.60
N MET A 620 11.63 8.22 18.80
CA MET A 620 11.54 9.69 18.83
C MET A 620 11.73 10.29 20.23
N MET A 621 11.25 9.63 21.29
CA MET A 621 11.21 10.19 22.65
C MET A 621 12.26 9.61 23.59
N LYS A 622 12.91 8.49 23.23
CA LYS A 622 13.98 7.83 24.01
C LYS A 622 15.09 7.24 23.10
N PRO A 623 15.60 7.99 22.09
CA PRO A 623 16.56 7.47 21.13
C PRO A 623 17.80 6.89 21.83
N LYS A 624 18.31 5.77 21.33
CA LYS A 624 19.56 5.21 21.82
C LYS A 624 20.73 6.17 21.55
N LYS A 625 21.72 6.18 22.46
CA LYS A 625 22.94 7.00 22.32
C LYS A 625 23.58 6.77 20.94
N GLY A 626 23.67 7.83 20.13
CA GLY A 626 24.19 7.78 18.76
C GLY A 626 23.13 7.69 17.65
N MET A 627 21.84 7.54 18.00
CA MET A 627 20.72 7.66 17.06
C MET A 627 20.02 9.02 17.23
N PRO A 628 19.51 9.64 16.15
CA PRO A 628 18.73 10.87 16.26
C PRO A 628 17.31 10.59 16.80
N ALA A 629 16.70 11.60 17.41
CA ALA A 629 15.28 11.58 17.79
C ALA A 629 14.42 11.69 16.52
N ALA A 630 13.84 10.57 16.07
CA ALA A 630 13.14 10.52 14.79
C ALA A 630 11.93 9.57 14.80
N CYS A 631 10.94 9.89 13.96
CA CYS A 631 10.07 8.89 13.36
C CYS A 631 10.59 8.54 11.97
N TRP A 632 10.67 7.24 11.69
CA TRP A 632 11.30 6.69 10.50
C TRP A 632 10.25 6.25 9.49
N GLU A 633 10.65 6.22 8.22
CA GLU A 633 9.97 5.55 7.12
C GLU A 633 9.60 4.09 7.46
N LYS A 634 10.57 3.32 7.99
CA LYS A 634 10.53 1.87 8.24
C LYS A 634 11.37 1.49 9.47
N TYR A 635 11.03 0.40 10.16
CA TYR A 635 11.63 -0.01 11.45
C TYR A 635 12.12 -1.47 11.44
N ASP A 636 13.22 -1.78 12.12
CA ASP A 636 13.68 -3.16 12.35
C ASP A 636 12.85 -3.81 13.49
N ILE A 637 11.84 -4.61 13.14
CA ILE A 637 10.86 -5.13 14.10
C ILE A 637 11.42 -6.21 15.06
N ARG A 638 12.68 -6.63 14.90
CA ARG A 638 13.36 -7.51 15.86
C ARG A 638 13.52 -6.82 17.23
N TYR A 639 13.49 -5.49 17.25
CA TYR A 639 13.65 -4.64 18.43
C TYR A 639 12.50 -3.65 18.57
N ASP A 640 12.20 -3.27 19.81
CA ASP A 640 11.23 -2.22 20.17
C ASP A 640 11.92 -0.92 20.61
N ASP A 641 13.22 -0.77 20.31
CA ASP A 641 14.03 0.41 20.65
C ASP A 641 13.95 1.56 19.63
N GLY A 642 13.11 1.41 18.60
CA GLY A 642 12.80 2.48 17.65
C GLY A 642 13.92 2.80 16.66
N ARG A 643 14.90 1.90 16.51
CA ARG A 643 15.89 1.98 15.42
C ARG A 643 15.21 1.90 14.04
N PRO A 644 15.78 2.53 13.01
CA PRO A 644 15.29 2.38 11.64
C PRO A 644 15.48 0.96 11.09
N GLY A 645 14.72 0.65 10.04
CA GLY A 645 14.96 -0.50 9.15
C GLY A 645 16.08 -0.25 8.13
N SER A 646 16.32 -1.21 7.25
CA SER A 646 17.47 -1.23 6.33
C SER A 646 17.19 -2.00 5.03
N GLY A 647 18.08 -1.89 4.04
CA GLY A 647 17.93 -2.59 2.76
C GLY A 647 17.21 -1.76 1.69
N GLY A 648 17.03 -2.34 0.51
CA GLY A 648 16.52 -1.65 -0.69
C GLY A 648 17.55 -0.71 -1.33
N GLU A 649 17.08 0.22 -2.15
CA GLU A 649 17.92 0.98 -3.09
C GLU A 649 18.48 2.30 -2.53
N TYR A 650 17.99 2.75 -1.37
CA TYR A 650 18.36 4.03 -0.76
C TYR A 650 18.36 3.97 0.78
N PRO A 651 19.11 4.87 1.47
CA PRO A 651 19.13 4.92 2.94
C PRO A 651 17.75 5.21 3.55
N VAL A 652 17.49 4.69 4.74
CA VAL A 652 16.24 4.93 5.48
C VAL A 652 15.96 6.41 5.73
N GLN A 653 14.72 6.84 5.47
CA GLN A 653 14.32 8.24 5.54
C GLN A 653 13.71 8.64 6.90
N GLN A 654 13.95 9.89 7.29
CA GLN A 654 13.37 10.53 8.48
C GLN A 654 12.19 11.43 8.11
N GLY A 655 11.12 11.38 8.89
CA GLY A 655 10.00 12.33 8.79
C GLY A 655 8.85 11.92 9.70
N PHE A 656 8.03 10.92 9.37
CA PHE A 656 7.73 10.48 8.01
C PHE A 656 6.21 10.45 7.86
N GLY A 657 5.68 10.87 6.70
CA GLY A 657 4.27 11.23 6.53
C GLY A 657 3.30 10.14 6.96
N TRP A 658 3.46 8.92 6.42
CA TRP A 658 2.63 7.78 6.85
C TRP A 658 2.88 7.34 8.28
N THR A 659 4.07 7.58 8.84
CA THR A 659 4.45 7.13 10.17
C THR A 659 3.73 7.97 11.20
N ASN A 660 3.81 9.28 11.04
CA ASN A 660 3.12 10.26 11.86
C ASN A 660 1.60 10.07 11.72
N GLY A 661 1.12 9.85 10.49
CA GLY A 661 -0.27 9.55 10.19
C GLY A 661 -0.84 8.31 10.89
N ALA A 662 -0.23 7.15 10.63
CA ALA A 662 -0.65 5.87 11.22
C ALA A 662 -0.54 5.87 12.74
N LEU A 663 0.50 6.49 13.32
CA LEU A 663 0.65 6.57 14.77
C LEU A 663 -0.45 7.42 15.42
N LEU A 664 -0.80 8.57 14.84
CA LEU A 664 -1.86 9.43 15.39
C LEU A 664 -3.23 8.76 15.33
N ASP A 665 -3.55 8.05 14.24
CA ASP A 665 -4.79 7.27 14.11
C ASP A 665 -4.85 6.07 15.09
N LEU A 666 -3.74 5.35 15.30
CA LEU A 666 -3.68 4.27 16.30
C LEU A 666 -3.75 4.82 17.73
N ILE A 667 -3.13 5.97 18.02
CA ILE A 667 -3.25 6.69 19.31
C ILE A 667 -4.69 7.17 19.53
N TYR A 668 -5.42 7.56 18.48
CA TYR A 668 -6.85 7.86 18.57
C TYR A 668 -7.64 6.62 18.99
N LYS A 669 -7.53 5.54 18.22
CA LYS A 669 -8.30 4.31 18.42
C LYS A 669 -8.05 3.68 19.79
N TYR A 670 -6.80 3.46 20.18
CA TYR A 670 -6.44 2.74 21.39
C TYR A 670 -6.10 3.64 22.60
N GLY A 671 -5.66 4.88 22.37
CA GLY A 671 -5.32 5.83 23.44
C GLY A 671 -6.44 6.78 23.87
N ILE A 672 -7.42 7.05 23.00
CA ILE A 672 -8.52 7.99 23.26
C ILE A 672 -9.88 7.29 23.23
N SER A 673 -10.14 6.50 22.19
CA SER A 673 -11.45 5.91 21.90
C SER A 673 -11.69 4.60 22.68
N SER A 674 -11.56 4.67 24.01
CA SER A 674 -11.78 3.53 24.93
C SER A 674 -13.27 3.16 25.11
N GLN A 675 -14.04 3.20 24.01
CA GLN A 675 -15.43 2.78 23.89
C GLN A 675 -15.66 2.18 22.50
N TYR A 676 -15.05 1.01 22.27
CA TYR A 676 -15.48 0.09 21.22
C TYR A 676 -15.93 -1.23 21.87
N THR A 677 -17.12 -1.19 22.48
CA THR A 677 -18.04 -2.29 22.25
C THR A 677 -18.24 -2.41 20.74
N VAL A 678 -18.34 -3.63 20.21
CA VAL A 678 -18.62 -3.80 18.78
C VAL A 678 -20.05 -3.36 18.52
N SER A 679 -20.21 -2.08 18.16
CA SER A 679 -21.39 -1.64 17.44
C SER A 679 -21.41 -2.42 16.13
N SER A 680 -22.34 -3.36 16.02
CA SER A 680 -22.68 -4.04 14.77
C SER A 680 -23.39 -3.03 13.86
N ALA A 681 -22.63 -2.06 13.38
CA ALA A 681 -22.92 -1.37 12.14
C ALA A 681 -22.83 -2.42 11.03
N GLU A 682 -23.92 -3.15 10.83
CA GLU A 682 -24.14 -3.93 9.62
C GLU A 682 -23.88 -3.00 8.41
N PRO A 683 -23.22 -3.48 7.34
CA PRO A 683 -23.19 -2.72 6.10
C PRO A 683 -24.65 -2.49 5.68
N MET A 684 -25.08 -1.22 5.69
CA MET A 684 -26.47 -0.85 5.90
C MET A 684 -27.39 -1.54 4.87
N ASN A 685 -28.06 -2.60 5.31
CA ASN A 685 -28.89 -3.43 4.45
C ASN A 685 -30.14 -2.65 4.06
N SER A 686 -30.08 -1.93 2.95
CA SER A 686 -31.24 -1.48 2.19
C SER A 686 -31.93 -2.66 1.48
N GLY A 687 -32.22 -3.71 2.26
CA GLY A 687 -33.29 -4.65 1.97
C GLY A 687 -34.61 -4.03 2.41
N GLU A 688 -35.62 -4.10 1.55
CA GLU A 688 -36.89 -3.41 1.78
C GLU A 688 -37.65 -4.05 2.95
N LEU A 689 -37.71 -3.35 4.09
CA LEU A 689 -38.67 -3.70 5.13
C LEU A 689 -40.08 -3.37 4.61
N SER A 690 -40.75 -4.39 4.06
CA SER A 690 -42.03 -4.24 3.35
C SER A 690 -43.07 -3.50 4.20
N VAL A 691 -44.01 -2.82 3.53
CA VAL A 691 -45.02 -1.94 4.15
C VAL A 691 -45.82 -2.63 5.26
N SER A 692 -46.01 -3.95 5.16
CA SER A 692 -46.66 -4.79 6.18
C SER A 692 -45.96 -4.74 7.56
N GLY A 693 -44.63 -4.67 7.61
CA GLY A 693 -43.89 -4.73 8.88
C GLY A 693 -44.15 -3.52 9.78
N LYS A 694 -44.26 -2.31 9.20
CA LYS A 694 -44.59 -1.09 9.96
C LYS A 694 -46.03 -1.10 10.47
N GLN A 695 -46.96 -1.64 9.69
CA GLN A 695 -48.35 -1.82 10.13
C GLN A 695 -48.46 -2.83 11.27
N PHE A 696 -47.72 -3.95 11.21
CA PHE A 696 -47.71 -4.96 12.28
C PHE A 696 -47.19 -4.40 13.60
N ILE A 697 -46.06 -3.66 13.59
CA ILE A 697 -45.51 -3.03 14.81
C ILE A 697 -46.52 -2.03 15.40
N PHE A 698 -47.18 -1.21 14.57
CA PHE A 698 -48.19 -0.27 15.04
C PHE A 698 -49.40 -0.98 15.66
N LEU A 699 -49.84 -2.09 15.08
CA LEU A 699 -50.93 -2.92 15.60
C LEU A 699 -50.57 -3.56 16.96
N VAL A 700 -49.34 -4.07 17.11
CA VAL A 700 -48.83 -4.65 18.37
C VAL A 700 -48.76 -3.59 19.48
N VAL A 701 -48.30 -2.37 19.18
CA VAL A 701 -48.26 -1.26 20.16
C VAL A 701 -49.67 -0.87 20.61
N ILE A 702 -50.65 -0.81 19.69
CA ILE A 702 -52.06 -0.53 20.03
C ILE A 702 -52.64 -1.67 20.90
N LEU A 703 -52.43 -2.94 20.53
CA LEU A 703 -52.90 -4.09 21.30
C LEU A 703 -52.29 -4.15 22.70
N PHE A 704 -50.99 -3.84 22.84
CA PHE A 704 -50.32 -3.78 24.14
C PHE A 704 -50.84 -2.62 25.00
N GLY A 705 -51.09 -1.45 24.40
CA GLY A 705 -51.71 -0.31 25.06
C GLY A 705 -53.14 -0.63 25.58
N LEU A 706 -53.95 -1.30 24.76
CA LEU A 706 -55.29 -1.75 25.15
C LEU A 706 -55.25 -2.81 26.26
N LEU A 707 -54.31 -3.76 26.19
CA LEU A 707 -54.09 -4.76 27.24
C LEU A 707 -53.71 -4.10 28.59
N MET A 708 -52.79 -3.14 28.57
CA MET A 708 -52.41 -2.39 29.77
C MET A 708 -53.57 -1.57 30.34
N LEU A 709 -54.40 -0.96 29.48
CA LEU A 709 -55.60 -0.22 29.91
C LEU A 709 -56.64 -1.15 30.53
N TRP A 710 -56.82 -2.36 29.98
CA TRP A 710 -57.73 -3.39 30.51
C TRP A 710 -57.25 -3.95 31.86
N LEU A 711 -55.94 -4.22 32.00
CA LEU A 711 -55.32 -4.62 33.27
C LEU A 711 -55.47 -3.53 34.35
N LEU A 712 -55.22 -2.25 34.00
CA LEU A 712 -55.49 -1.11 34.89
C LEU A 712 -56.97 -1.02 35.30
N THR A 713 -57.89 -1.27 34.37
CA THR A 713 -59.32 -1.28 34.66
C THR A 713 -59.70 -2.41 35.62
N ILE A 714 -59.15 -3.62 35.44
CA ILE A 714 -59.34 -4.74 36.37
C ILE A 714 -58.72 -4.44 37.75
N PHE A 715 -57.54 -3.83 37.79
CA PHE A 715 -56.88 -3.45 39.04
C PHE A 715 -57.74 -2.43 39.82
N MET A 716 -58.23 -1.38 39.16
CA MET A 716 -59.13 -0.39 39.76
C MET A 716 -60.47 -1.00 40.21
N LEU A 717 -61.03 -1.96 39.45
CA LEU A 717 -62.23 -2.69 39.85
C LEU A 717 -62.00 -3.62 41.04
N ARG A 718 -60.82 -4.24 41.16
CA ARG A 718 -60.41 -5.02 42.35
C ARG A 718 -60.24 -4.11 43.57
N LEU A 719 -59.54 -2.98 43.44
CA LEU A 719 -59.41 -1.99 44.53
C LEU A 719 -60.78 -1.49 45.01
N LYS A 720 -61.72 -1.24 44.09
CA LYS A 720 -63.10 -0.84 44.42
C LYS A 720 -63.94 -1.95 45.08
N LYS A 721 -63.48 -3.20 45.06
CA LYS A 721 -64.04 -4.31 45.86
C LYS A 721 -63.49 -4.30 47.30
N PHE A 722 -62.22 -3.94 47.49
CA PHE A 722 -61.61 -3.80 48.82
C PHE A 722 -62.13 -2.56 49.57
N SER A 723 -62.40 -1.45 48.89
CA SER A 723 -62.90 -0.20 49.50
C SER A 723 -64.31 -0.25 50.11
N ASN A 724 -64.91 -1.44 50.22
CA ASN A 724 -66.24 -1.69 50.80
C ASN A 724 -66.21 -2.69 51.96
N ILE A 725 -65.03 -3.18 52.37
CA ILE A 725 -64.86 -4.01 53.58
C ILE A 725 -64.58 -3.07 54.75
N LYS A 726 -65.27 -3.26 55.88
CA LYS A 726 -65.38 -2.26 56.96
C LYS A 726 -64.78 -2.65 58.31
N ASP A 727 -64.14 -3.81 58.39
CA ASP A 727 -63.42 -4.31 59.57
C ASP A 727 -61.94 -4.51 59.25
N GLU A 728 -61.07 -4.02 60.12
CA GLU A 728 -59.61 -4.00 59.90
C GLU A 728 -58.94 -5.34 60.23
N GLU A 729 -59.50 -6.13 61.17
CA GLU A 729 -58.88 -7.40 61.62
C GLU A 729 -58.82 -8.48 60.53
N VAL A 730 -59.74 -8.48 59.56
CA VAL A 730 -59.77 -9.49 58.48
C VAL A 730 -58.65 -9.28 57.46
N GLN A 731 -58.21 -8.03 57.26
CA GLN A 731 -57.25 -7.70 56.18
C GLN A 731 -55.85 -8.27 56.43
N LEU A 732 -55.44 -8.38 57.70
CA LEU A 732 -54.11 -8.89 58.05
C LEU A 732 -54.01 -10.42 57.86
N ALA A 733 -55.12 -11.15 58.10
CA ALA A 733 -55.16 -12.61 57.98
C ALA A 733 -55.05 -13.09 56.52
N GLU A 734 -55.84 -12.52 55.60
CA GLU A 734 -55.76 -12.89 54.18
C GLU A 734 -54.44 -12.43 53.52
N ALA A 735 -53.89 -11.28 53.92
CA ALA A 735 -52.64 -10.76 53.37
C ALA A 735 -51.43 -11.66 53.68
N VAL A 736 -51.34 -12.21 54.89
CA VAL A 736 -50.29 -13.19 55.25
C VAL A 736 -50.48 -14.50 54.49
N HIS A 737 -51.72 -15.01 54.40
CA HIS A 737 -51.98 -16.32 53.79
C HIS A 737 -51.72 -16.38 52.27
N LEU A 738 -51.68 -15.23 51.60
CA LEU A 738 -51.35 -15.07 50.18
C LEU A 738 -49.85 -14.94 49.89
N LEU A 739 -49.01 -14.60 50.87
CA LEU A 739 -47.56 -14.44 50.68
C LEU A 739 -46.78 -15.74 50.90
N ASP A 740 -47.39 -16.75 51.52
CA ASP A 740 -46.74 -17.99 51.96
C ASP A 740 -46.79 -19.14 50.93
N ASN A 741 -47.22 -18.87 49.68
CA ASN A 741 -47.53 -19.89 48.66
C ASN A 741 -46.78 -19.76 47.31
N GLU A 742 -45.90 -18.77 47.10
CA GLU A 742 -45.02 -18.72 45.92
C GLU A 742 -43.57 -18.37 46.30
N TRP A 743 -42.73 -19.42 46.41
CA TRP A 743 -41.26 -19.42 46.41
C TRP A 743 -40.76 -20.68 45.69
#